data_AF-A0A9E1SDS9-F1
#
_entry.id   AF-A0A9E1SDS9-F1
#
_cell.length_a   1.000
_cell.length_b   1.000
_cell.length_c   1.000
_cell.angle_alpha   90.00
_cell.angle_beta   90.00
_cell.angle_gamma   90.00
#
_symmetry.space_group_name_H-M   'P 1'
#
loop_
_entity.id
_entity.type
_entity.pdbx_description
1 polymer ?
#
loop_
_entity_poly.entity_id
_entity_poly.type
_entity_poly.pdbx_seq_one_letter_code
_entity_poly.pdbx_strand_id
1 'polypeptide(L)'
;MWQGIANFILRNRFLILGVITLITVGFGYSALTRLELDNKYGIVLPKDSPTTTNYNKFKKQFGEDGNILVIAIQTDSLYTETQLKKWKQLGDSILKFKGVESVLSEAAPTLQILKNNKEEKRFEVDVAFSDTTFQEKSIETIKKEVRGNPFYKGLLFSDRGDVSVMMIGIDENYLSDKNKSKVVLDIEALANSYEKDLGKMHFAGLPYLRVVIATRIQNEMFLFIGASMLVTGFLLYLFFRSFRVVGICLTVVTIAVIWAMGSIGAMGFKLSILMALIPPLMIVIGIPNCVFLMTKFHQEIKDHGNKVKALSRVIQKIGTATFLTNLSTALGFLTFAFTNSEKLMEFGIAASTNIMLVFVISICILPIFVSFSKRPKTRHLKHLDRKIATGMLNFIVESTQKRRTVIYLGTAGLIFVSMVGLYKIEATGNLTGDLPKDDPISKDVKFLEKHFGGSIPFEMMIEYNDKDLFNFQEFNSKKISNTFNKLERIENVQKTIERDSLFSKSVSIVDFIKVLNMAYYSNDSSKYRLKIASRGIARASSSRRQKEYMTKLFKGDIINGGFSIKEVLDTNNRTIRVRCQMKDLGSYDVAQKVKKLKQEVRQILNPDSTFIESCYNQIASRPEYLDSIFEKVPQIKSSVIHSLSKNDLELRNLLYEDRAFLIKEMNTAGFYPVLRNAIDKEYFDVTFTGTSV
;
A
#
# COMPACT_ATOMS: atom_id res chain seq x y z
N MET A 1 -25.84 40.68 19.22
CA MET A 1 -24.67 39.77 19.30
C MET A 1 -23.38 40.38 18.75
N TRP A 2 -23.24 40.62 17.44
CA TRP A 2 -21.99 41.12 16.82
C TRP A 2 -21.46 42.46 17.36
N GLN A 3 -22.35 43.35 17.80
CA GLN A 3 -21.94 44.60 18.46
C GLN A 3 -21.27 44.37 19.81
N GLY A 4 -21.74 43.37 20.58
CA GLY A 4 -21.07 42.95 21.82
C GLY A 4 -19.70 42.35 21.54
N ILE A 5 -19.58 41.50 20.51
CA ILE A 5 -18.31 40.92 20.04
C ILE A 5 -17.33 42.02 19.62
N ALA A 6 -17.78 43.00 18.83
CA ALA A 6 -16.96 44.13 18.41
C ALA A 6 -16.42 44.94 19.60
N ASN A 7 -17.29 45.24 20.57
CA ASN A 7 -16.90 45.97 21.78
C ASN A 7 -15.91 45.17 22.63
N PHE A 8 -16.13 43.86 22.79
CA PHE A 8 -15.23 42.96 23.50
C PHE A 8 -13.85 42.92 22.85
N ILE A 9 -13.78 42.72 21.52
CA ILE A 9 -12.53 42.65 20.77
C ILE A 9 -11.74 43.96 20.88
N LEU A 10 -12.41 45.10 20.70
CA LEU A 10 -11.74 46.40 20.70
C LEU A 10 -11.30 46.86 22.10
N ARG A 11 -12.08 46.55 23.14
CA ARG A 11 -11.75 46.92 24.54
C ARG A 11 -10.63 46.05 25.10
N ASN A 12 -10.59 44.76 24.77
CA ASN A 12 -9.64 43.78 25.31
C ASN A 12 -8.49 43.45 24.34
N ARG A 13 -8.14 44.38 23.44
CA ARG A 13 -7.20 44.14 22.34
C ARG A 13 -5.84 43.55 22.76
N PHE A 14 -5.26 44.02 23.87
CA PHE A 14 -3.97 43.53 24.36
C PHE A 14 -4.06 42.12 24.93
N LEU A 15 -5.13 41.84 25.70
CA LEU A 15 -5.41 40.51 26.23
C LEU A 15 -5.62 39.51 25.10
N ILE A 16 -6.44 39.86 24.10
CA ILE A 16 -6.72 38.98 22.96
C ILE A 16 -5.44 38.70 22.15
N LEU A 17 -4.60 39.70 21.91
CA LEU A 17 -3.30 39.47 21.28
C LEU A 17 -2.39 38.58 22.12
N GLY A 18 -2.36 38.77 23.44
CA GLY A 18 -1.60 37.92 24.35
C GLY A 18 -2.06 36.46 24.30
N VAL A 19 -3.38 36.23 24.36
CA VAL A 19 -3.97 34.89 24.26
C VAL A 19 -3.68 34.25 22.91
N ILE A 20 -3.90 34.97 21.80
CA ILE A 20 -3.60 34.46 20.46
C ILE A 20 -2.11 34.13 20.33
N THR A 21 -1.23 34.98 20.85
CA THR A 21 0.22 34.74 20.81
C THR A 21 0.57 33.49 21.61
N LEU A 22 0.02 33.32 22.81
CA LEU A 22 0.24 32.13 23.64
C LEU A 22 -0.26 30.86 22.95
N ILE A 23 -1.45 30.88 22.36
CA ILE A 23 -1.99 29.75 21.58
C ILE A 23 -1.10 29.48 20.36
N THR A 24 -0.63 30.52 19.68
CA THR A 24 0.28 30.39 18.52
C THR A 24 1.60 29.75 18.93
N VAL A 25 2.17 30.14 20.07
CA VAL A 25 3.39 29.51 20.62
C VAL A 25 3.12 28.05 21.00
N GLY A 26 1.99 27.75 21.64
CA GLY A 26 1.58 26.39 21.99
C GLY A 26 1.39 25.49 20.77
N PHE A 27 0.70 25.97 19.73
CA PHE A 27 0.55 25.25 18.47
C PHE A 27 1.86 25.17 17.68
N GLY A 28 2.70 26.20 17.69
CA GLY A 28 4.04 26.15 17.10
C GLY A 28 4.92 25.07 17.77
N TYR A 29 4.87 24.97 19.10
CA TYR A 29 5.55 23.91 19.84
C TYR A 29 4.98 22.52 19.51
N SER A 30 3.65 22.38 19.42
CA SER A 30 3.00 21.14 18.99
C SER A 30 3.41 20.73 17.57
N ALA A 31 3.47 21.68 16.64
CA ALA A 31 3.90 21.43 15.26
C ALA A 31 5.36 20.95 15.18
N LEU A 32 6.24 21.42 16.07
CA LEU A 32 7.64 21.01 16.11
C LEU A 32 7.85 19.66 16.81
N THR A 33 7.06 19.35 17.83
CA THR A 33 7.30 18.19 18.71
C THR A 33 6.38 17.00 18.47
N ARG A 34 5.15 17.22 18.02
CA ARG A 34 4.10 16.18 17.90
C ARG A 34 3.73 15.85 16.45
N LEU A 35 4.26 16.60 15.47
CA LEU A 35 3.94 16.37 14.06
C LEU A 35 4.73 15.18 13.50
N GLU A 36 4.10 14.02 13.50
CA GLU A 36 4.63 12.79 12.89
C GLU A 36 4.25 12.70 11.42
N LEU A 37 5.12 12.10 10.59
CA LEU A 37 4.79 11.80 9.19
C LEU A 37 4.06 10.47 9.11
N ASP A 38 3.09 10.40 8.21
CA ASP A 38 2.50 9.12 7.83
C ASP A 38 3.27 8.49 6.67
N ASN A 39 4.16 7.55 6.99
CA ASN A 39 4.93 6.82 5.99
C ASN A 39 4.19 5.57 5.46
N LYS A 40 2.96 5.31 5.89
CA LYS A 40 2.16 4.19 5.38
C LYS A 40 1.44 4.60 4.11
N TYR A 41 2.17 4.56 2.99
CA TYR A 41 1.58 4.70 1.66
C TYR A 41 0.74 3.45 1.33
N GLY A 42 -0.51 3.64 0.92
CA GLY A 42 -1.23 2.63 0.14
C GLY A 42 -2.58 2.10 0.65
N ILE A 43 -3.11 2.53 1.80
CA ILE A 43 -4.43 2.01 2.24
C ILE A 43 -5.35 3.14 2.72
N VAL A 44 -6.13 3.66 1.77
CA VAL A 44 -7.32 4.51 2.02
C VAL A 44 -8.58 3.60 1.98
N LEU A 45 -8.41 2.31 2.27
CA LEU A 45 -9.51 1.34 2.21
C LEU A 45 -10.40 1.44 3.44
N PRO A 46 -11.71 1.19 3.29
CA PRO A 46 -12.62 1.06 4.43
C PRO A 46 -12.20 -0.03 5.40
N LYS A 47 -12.31 0.26 6.71
CA LYS A 47 -11.99 -0.69 7.79
C LYS A 47 -12.82 -1.98 7.67
N ASP A 48 -14.08 -1.85 7.27
CA ASP A 48 -15.05 -2.96 7.19
C ASP A 48 -15.11 -3.65 5.81
N SER A 49 -14.16 -3.36 4.90
CA SER A 49 -14.14 -4.02 3.60
C SER A 49 -13.63 -5.47 3.69
N PRO A 50 -14.11 -6.39 2.82
CA PRO A 50 -13.55 -7.73 2.71
C PRO A 50 -12.05 -7.71 2.38
N THR A 51 -11.59 -6.75 1.58
CA THR A 51 -10.17 -6.58 1.22
C THR A 51 -9.32 -6.28 2.45
N THR A 52 -9.74 -5.33 3.29
CA THR A 52 -9.05 -5.00 4.56
C THR A 52 -9.02 -6.20 5.52
N THR A 53 -10.12 -6.95 5.59
CA THR A 53 -10.20 -8.15 6.44
C THR A 53 -9.22 -9.22 5.98
N ASN A 54 -9.16 -9.48 4.67
CA ASN A 54 -8.24 -10.44 4.06
C ASN A 54 -6.78 -10.03 4.24
N TYR A 55 -6.47 -8.74 4.06
CA TYR A 55 -5.13 -8.20 4.27
C TYR A 55 -4.70 -8.31 5.74
N ASN A 56 -5.59 -8.02 6.69
CA ASN A 56 -5.32 -8.20 8.10
C ASN A 56 -5.12 -9.67 8.49
N LYS A 57 -5.87 -10.60 7.88
CA LYS A 57 -5.67 -12.04 8.05
C LYS A 57 -4.28 -12.45 7.56
N PHE A 58 -3.91 -12.02 6.36
CA PHE A 58 -2.58 -12.22 5.79
C PHE A 58 -1.48 -11.69 6.71
N LYS A 59 -1.61 -10.43 7.17
CA LYS A 59 -0.62 -9.79 8.05
C LYS A 59 -0.40 -10.54 9.36
N LYS A 60 -1.46 -11.10 9.93
CA LYS A 60 -1.38 -11.94 11.15
C LYS A 60 -0.67 -13.28 10.91
N GLN A 61 -0.79 -13.85 9.71
CA GLN A 61 -0.23 -15.16 9.38
C GLN A 61 1.21 -15.09 8.88
N PHE A 62 1.52 -14.11 8.04
CA PHE A 62 2.78 -14.04 7.27
C PHE A 62 3.60 -12.76 7.48
N GLY A 63 3.12 -11.81 8.30
CA GLY A 63 3.75 -10.49 8.45
C GLY A 63 3.32 -9.50 7.37
N GLU A 64 3.99 -8.33 7.29
CA GLU A 64 3.68 -7.34 6.26
C GLU A 64 4.26 -7.72 4.89
N ASP A 65 3.50 -7.49 3.82
CA ASP A 65 3.99 -7.46 2.44
C ASP A 65 4.42 -6.03 2.10
N GLY A 66 5.60 -5.87 1.51
CA GLY A 66 6.06 -4.55 1.07
C GLY A 66 7.14 -3.90 1.92
N ASN A 67 7.84 -4.66 2.75
CA ASN A 67 9.02 -4.18 3.48
C ASN A 67 10.34 -4.39 2.70
N ILE A 68 10.25 -4.79 1.42
CA ILE A 68 11.39 -5.08 0.56
C ILE A 68 11.69 -3.89 -0.34
N LEU A 69 12.87 -3.31 -0.16
CA LEU A 69 13.53 -2.39 -1.08
C LEU A 69 14.26 -3.21 -2.15
N VAL A 70 14.20 -2.78 -3.41
CA VAL A 70 14.90 -3.43 -4.52
C VAL A 70 15.87 -2.46 -5.16
N ILE A 71 17.12 -2.90 -5.32
CA ILE A 71 18.14 -2.22 -6.13
C ILE A 71 18.46 -3.10 -7.33
N ALA A 72 18.38 -2.56 -8.53
CA ALA A 72 18.70 -3.28 -9.76
C ALA A 72 19.86 -2.61 -10.50
N ILE A 73 20.68 -3.44 -11.14
CA ILE A 73 21.76 -3.03 -12.04
C ILE A 73 21.62 -3.76 -13.36
N GLN A 74 22.02 -3.10 -14.45
CA GLN A 74 22.08 -3.71 -15.77
C GLN A 74 23.55 -3.83 -16.20
N THR A 75 24.08 -5.06 -16.21
CA THR A 75 25.47 -5.31 -16.59
C THR A 75 25.70 -6.75 -17.02
N ASP A 76 26.42 -6.93 -18.13
CA ASP A 76 26.87 -8.20 -18.67
C ASP A 76 28.11 -8.76 -17.94
N SER A 77 28.84 -7.89 -17.23
CA SER A 77 30.13 -8.19 -16.59
C SER A 77 30.07 -8.45 -15.09
N LEU A 78 28.87 -8.66 -14.50
CA LEU A 78 28.72 -8.83 -13.04
C LEU A 78 29.64 -9.93 -12.48
N TYR A 79 29.79 -11.03 -13.22
CA TYR A 79 30.66 -12.15 -12.89
C TYR A 79 32.11 -11.91 -13.34
N THR A 80 32.63 -10.74 -12.98
CA THR A 80 34.05 -10.42 -13.01
C THR A 80 34.54 -10.27 -11.58
N GLU A 81 35.84 -10.45 -11.35
CA GLU A 81 36.42 -10.39 -10.01
C GLU A 81 36.09 -9.06 -9.33
N THR A 82 36.23 -7.95 -10.06
CA THR A 82 36.00 -6.60 -9.56
C THR A 82 34.52 -6.35 -9.28
N GLN A 83 33.61 -6.60 -10.22
CA GLN A 83 32.20 -6.26 -10.04
C GLN A 83 31.50 -7.17 -9.03
N LEU A 84 31.81 -8.47 -9.01
CA LEU A 84 31.21 -9.39 -8.04
C LEU A 84 31.64 -9.06 -6.61
N LYS A 85 32.92 -8.68 -6.40
CA LYS A 85 33.41 -8.16 -5.11
C LYS A 85 32.69 -6.89 -4.71
N LYS A 86 32.52 -5.94 -5.63
CA LYS A 86 31.82 -4.67 -5.38
C LYS A 86 30.34 -4.87 -5.04
N TRP A 87 29.67 -5.79 -5.74
CA TRP A 87 28.27 -6.14 -5.47
C TRP A 87 28.09 -6.79 -4.10
N LYS A 88 29.03 -7.67 -3.70
CA LYS A 88 29.09 -8.20 -2.33
C LYS A 88 29.36 -7.11 -1.29
N GLN A 89 30.35 -6.25 -1.53
CA GLN A 89 30.69 -5.15 -0.61
C GLN A 89 29.52 -4.20 -0.37
N LEU A 90 28.77 -3.88 -1.42
CA LEU A 90 27.54 -3.09 -1.32
C LEU A 90 26.52 -3.80 -0.41
N GLY A 91 26.21 -5.07 -0.68
CA GLY A 91 25.26 -5.84 0.13
C GLY A 91 25.67 -6.01 1.59
N ASP A 92 26.94 -6.33 1.84
CA ASP A 92 27.51 -6.47 3.19
C ASP A 92 27.53 -5.13 3.95
N SER A 93 27.69 -4.01 3.24
CA SER A 93 27.61 -2.67 3.83
C SER A 93 26.18 -2.28 4.15
N ILE A 94 25.23 -2.64 3.28
CA ILE A 94 23.80 -2.39 3.51
C ILE A 94 23.30 -3.19 4.71
N LEU A 95 23.71 -4.46 4.84
CA LEU A 95 23.31 -5.34 5.94
C LEU A 95 23.73 -4.81 7.33
N LYS A 96 24.72 -3.91 7.40
CA LYS A 96 25.18 -3.28 8.66
C LYS A 96 24.29 -2.12 9.12
N PHE A 97 23.41 -1.59 8.26
CA PHE A 97 22.50 -0.53 8.69
C PHE A 97 21.50 -1.05 9.72
N LYS A 98 21.27 -0.26 10.77
CA LYS A 98 20.22 -0.55 11.74
C LYS A 98 18.85 -0.49 11.04
N GLY A 99 18.03 -1.52 11.24
CA GLY A 99 16.72 -1.65 10.62
C GLY A 99 16.71 -2.44 9.31
N VAL A 100 17.88 -2.86 8.79
CA VAL A 100 17.95 -3.86 7.71
C VAL A 100 17.94 -5.25 8.33
N GLU A 101 16.92 -6.05 8.00
CA GLU A 101 16.74 -7.42 8.51
C GLU A 101 17.46 -8.44 7.63
N SER A 102 17.49 -8.20 6.31
CA SER A 102 18.11 -9.11 5.35
C SER A 102 18.52 -8.37 4.08
N VAL A 103 19.55 -8.90 3.42
CA VAL A 103 19.97 -8.49 2.07
C VAL A 103 20.15 -9.77 1.27
N LEU A 104 19.47 -9.93 0.14
CA LEU A 104 19.55 -11.08 -0.76
C LEU A 104 19.96 -10.62 -2.16
N SER A 105 21.06 -11.17 -2.69
CA SER A 105 21.56 -10.89 -4.04
C SER A 105 22.41 -12.05 -4.54
N GLU A 106 22.79 -12.04 -5.83
CA GLU A 106 23.69 -13.06 -6.43
C GLU A 106 25.06 -13.19 -5.72
N ALA A 107 25.47 -12.21 -4.91
CA ALA A 107 26.74 -12.19 -4.19
C ALA A 107 26.60 -12.11 -2.65
N ALA A 108 25.37 -12.13 -2.14
CA ALA A 108 25.11 -11.97 -0.71
C ALA A 108 25.44 -13.26 0.07
N PRO A 109 25.94 -13.15 1.31
CA PRO A 109 26.19 -14.32 2.17
C PRO A 109 24.89 -15.05 2.59
N THR A 110 23.75 -14.36 2.49
CA THR A 110 22.40 -14.91 2.71
C THR A 110 21.92 -15.79 1.56
N LEU A 111 22.57 -15.75 0.40
CA LEU A 111 22.25 -16.59 -0.74
C LEU A 111 22.76 -18.01 -0.49
N GLN A 112 21.87 -18.84 0.04
CA GLN A 112 22.18 -20.20 0.42
C GLN A 112 21.83 -21.19 -0.69
N ILE A 113 22.63 -22.26 -0.77
CA ILE A 113 22.46 -23.36 -1.73
C ILE A 113 22.41 -24.65 -0.93
N LEU A 114 21.41 -25.46 -1.18
CA LEU A 114 21.27 -26.74 -0.50
C LEU A 114 22.17 -27.79 -1.16
N LYS A 115 22.96 -28.48 -0.36
CA LYS A 115 23.76 -29.65 -0.75
C LYS A 115 23.23 -30.89 -0.06
N ASN A 116 23.28 -32.03 -0.75
CA ASN A 116 22.83 -33.30 -0.21
C ASN A 116 23.99 -34.06 0.43
N ASN A 117 24.04 -34.11 1.77
CA ASN A 117 24.97 -34.97 2.48
C ASN A 117 24.38 -36.39 2.58
N LYS A 118 24.89 -37.28 1.72
CA LYS A 118 24.43 -38.68 1.62
C LYS A 118 24.78 -39.52 2.84
N GLU A 119 25.83 -39.18 3.57
CA GLU A 119 26.35 -39.90 4.73
C GLU A 119 25.47 -39.62 5.95
N GLU A 120 25.31 -38.34 6.30
CA GLU A 120 24.51 -37.90 7.45
C GLU A 120 22.99 -37.92 7.19
N LYS A 121 22.60 -38.21 5.95
CA LYS A 121 21.21 -38.27 5.51
C LYS A 121 20.44 -36.96 5.75
N ARG A 122 21.09 -35.82 5.50
CA ARG A 122 20.50 -34.47 5.65
C ARG A 122 20.92 -33.53 4.53
N PHE A 123 20.17 -32.44 4.38
CA PHE A 123 20.61 -31.32 3.56
C PHE A 123 21.50 -30.41 4.39
N GLU A 124 22.57 -29.95 3.76
CA GLU A 124 23.47 -28.94 4.31
C GLU A 124 23.30 -27.65 3.54
N VAL A 125 23.49 -26.55 4.25
CA VAL A 125 23.39 -25.20 3.71
C VAL A 125 24.80 -24.75 3.37
N ASP A 126 25.05 -24.50 2.09
CA ASP A 126 26.29 -23.91 1.60
C ASP A 126 26.03 -22.46 1.17
N VAL A 127 27.04 -21.60 1.29
CA VAL A 127 26.96 -20.22 0.81
C VAL A 127 27.48 -20.18 -0.62
N ALA A 128 26.74 -19.54 -1.52
CA ALA A 128 27.14 -19.45 -2.92
C ALA A 128 28.50 -18.72 -3.08
N PHE A 129 28.69 -17.65 -2.31
CA PHE A 129 29.89 -16.81 -2.32
C PHE A 129 30.30 -16.39 -0.90
N SER A 130 31.22 -17.15 -0.30
CA SER A 130 31.84 -16.90 1.01
C SER A 130 33.19 -16.20 0.88
N ASP A 131 34.07 -16.77 0.03
CA ASP A 131 35.47 -16.39 -0.11
C ASP A 131 35.68 -15.34 -1.22
N THR A 132 36.13 -14.15 -0.83
CA THR A 132 36.46 -13.07 -1.77
C THR A 132 37.79 -13.27 -2.52
N THR A 133 38.61 -14.26 -2.14
CA THR A 133 39.86 -14.59 -2.84
C THR A 133 39.66 -15.56 -4.00
N PHE A 134 38.46 -16.11 -4.16
CA PHE A 134 38.09 -17.09 -5.19
C PHE A 134 38.96 -18.35 -5.18
N GLN A 135 39.58 -18.68 -4.04
CA GLN A 135 40.38 -19.89 -3.88
C GLN A 135 39.49 -21.11 -3.63
N GLU A 136 38.41 -20.93 -2.86
CA GLU A 136 37.44 -22.02 -2.60
C GLU A 136 36.59 -22.35 -3.83
N LYS A 137 36.08 -21.31 -4.52
CA LYS A 137 35.23 -21.44 -5.71
C LYS A 137 35.62 -20.41 -6.76
N SER A 138 35.79 -20.88 -8.00
CA SER A 138 35.97 -19.99 -9.14
C SER A 138 34.70 -19.17 -9.43
N ILE A 139 34.86 -18.00 -10.04
CA ILE A 139 33.73 -17.14 -10.43
C ILE A 139 32.77 -17.87 -11.38
N GLU A 140 33.27 -18.71 -12.29
CA GLU A 140 32.45 -19.50 -13.20
C GLU A 140 31.63 -20.56 -12.46
N THR A 141 32.20 -21.18 -11.43
CA THR A 141 31.49 -22.11 -10.55
C THR A 141 30.36 -21.39 -9.81
N ILE A 142 30.62 -20.22 -9.24
CA ILE A 142 29.61 -19.40 -8.56
C ILE A 142 28.50 -19.01 -9.54
N LYS A 143 28.86 -18.54 -10.75
CA LYS A 143 27.90 -18.22 -11.81
C LYS A 143 27.01 -19.41 -12.16
N LYS A 144 27.61 -20.59 -12.30
CA LYS A 144 26.86 -21.82 -12.63
C LYS A 144 25.95 -22.26 -11.48
N GLU A 145 26.40 -22.17 -10.23
CA GLU A 145 25.60 -22.51 -9.05
C GLU A 145 24.41 -21.57 -8.86
N VAL A 146 24.63 -20.25 -9.06
CA VAL A 146 23.60 -19.22 -8.87
C VAL A 146 22.68 -19.10 -10.08
N ARG A 147 23.22 -18.82 -11.27
CA ARG A 147 22.41 -18.63 -12.50
C ARG A 147 21.90 -19.93 -13.11
N GLY A 148 22.53 -21.06 -12.77
CA GLY A 148 22.01 -22.39 -13.15
C GLY A 148 20.80 -22.84 -12.33
N ASN A 149 20.51 -22.19 -11.21
CA ASN A 149 19.38 -22.53 -10.35
C ASN A 149 18.08 -21.86 -10.86
N PRO A 150 17.10 -22.63 -11.37
CA PRO A 150 15.85 -22.07 -11.88
C PRO A 150 15.03 -21.33 -10.82
N PHE A 151 15.26 -21.57 -9.53
CA PHE A 151 14.58 -20.87 -8.43
C PHE A 151 14.92 -19.38 -8.39
N TYR A 152 16.18 -18.99 -8.62
CA TYR A 152 16.60 -17.59 -8.56
C TYR A 152 16.34 -16.81 -9.85
N LYS A 153 16.21 -17.51 -10.99
CA LYS A 153 15.84 -16.90 -12.27
C LYS A 153 14.47 -16.22 -12.18
N GLY A 154 14.40 -14.95 -12.56
CA GLY A 154 13.19 -14.11 -12.43
C GLY A 154 12.90 -13.62 -11.01
N LEU A 155 13.77 -13.92 -10.04
CA LEU A 155 13.75 -13.32 -8.70
C LEU A 155 14.96 -12.42 -8.47
N LEU A 156 16.18 -12.94 -8.69
CA LEU A 156 17.44 -12.22 -8.46
C LEU A 156 18.13 -11.76 -9.74
N PHE A 157 17.82 -12.40 -10.86
CA PHE A 157 18.36 -12.00 -12.16
C PHE A 157 17.37 -12.29 -13.28
N SER A 158 17.52 -11.57 -14.38
CA SER A 158 16.75 -11.76 -15.61
C SER A 158 17.69 -11.93 -16.80
N ASP A 159 17.48 -13.02 -17.55
CA ASP A 159 18.20 -13.25 -18.82
C ASP A 159 17.80 -12.23 -19.90
N ARG A 160 16.67 -11.53 -19.71
CA ARG A 160 16.25 -10.46 -20.60
C ARG A 160 17.05 -9.21 -20.27
N GLY A 161 18.21 -9.04 -20.89
CA GLY A 161 19.00 -7.80 -20.81
C GLY A 161 19.96 -7.69 -19.64
N ASP A 162 20.42 -8.82 -19.07
CA ASP A 162 21.48 -8.90 -18.05
C ASP A 162 21.24 -7.99 -16.83
N VAL A 163 20.05 -8.14 -16.23
CA VAL A 163 19.65 -7.37 -15.05
C VAL A 163 19.75 -8.23 -13.80
N SER A 164 20.42 -7.72 -12.78
CA SER A 164 20.57 -8.34 -11.47
C SER A 164 19.96 -7.45 -10.40
N VAL A 165 19.33 -8.05 -9.40
CA VAL A 165 18.69 -7.33 -8.29
C VAL A 165 19.23 -7.74 -6.94
N MET A 166 19.23 -6.78 -6.03
CA MET A 166 19.45 -6.94 -4.60
C MET A 166 18.14 -6.59 -3.89
N MET A 167 17.60 -7.55 -3.16
CA MET A 167 16.41 -7.39 -2.32
C MET A 167 16.84 -7.12 -0.89
N ILE A 168 16.31 -6.07 -0.29
CA ILE A 168 16.70 -5.60 1.04
C ILE A 168 15.44 -5.56 1.90
N GLY A 169 15.35 -6.46 2.87
CA GLY A 169 14.26 -6.48 3.85
C GLY A 169 14.52 -5.45 4.95
N ILE A 170 13.57 -4.54 5.15
CA ILE A 170 13.65 -3.47 6.14
C ILE A 170 12.58 -3.71 7.22
N ASP A 171 12.91 -3.46 8.48
CA ASP A 171 11.95 -3.54 9.58
C ASP A 171 10.85 -2.47 9.42
N GLU A 172 9.59 -2.88 9.47
CA GLU A 172 8.43 -1.99 9.35
C GLU A 172 8.39 -0.92 10.45
N ASN A 173 8.95 -1.19 11.63
CA ASN A 173 9.07 -0.21 12.71
C ASN A 173 10.05 0.92 12.35
N TYR A 174 11.06 0.62 11.53
CA TYR A 174 11.97 1.64 10.98
C TYR A 174 11.29 2.46 9.90
N LEU A 175 10.50 1.81 9.02
CA LEU A 175 9.78 2.51 7.95
C LEU A 175 8.68 3.44 8.48
N SER A 176 7.98 3.03 9.53
CA SER A 176 6.90 3.80 10.17
C SER A 176 7.40 5.01 10.97
N ASP A 177 8.68 5.02 11.38
CA ASP A 177 9.28 6.08 12.18
C ASP A 177 9.98 7.11 11.28
N LYS A 178 9.59 8.38 11.43
CA LYS A 178 10.06 9.51 10.62
C LYS A 178 11.57 9.64 10.54
N ASN A 179 12.29 9.38 11.63
CA ASN A 179 13.74 9.58 11.68
C ASN A 179 14.47 8.33 11.23
N LYS A 180 13.96 7.16 11.60
CA LYS A 180 14.57 5.87 11.25
C LYS A 180 14.38 5.53 9.77
N SER A 181 13.28 5.97 9.15
CA SER A 181 12.99 5.68 7.75
C SER A 181 14.02 6.29 6.78
N LYS A 182 14.80 7.27 7.23
CA LYS A 182 15.95 7.84 6.50
C LYS A 182 17.01 6.82 6.12
N VAL A 183 17.05 5.65 6.78
CA VAL A 183 17.91 4.53 6.38
C VAL A 183 17.74 4.17 4.90
N VAL A 184 16.54 4.33 4.34
CA VAL A 184 16.28 4.09 2.92
C VAL A 184 17.05 5.06 2.02
N LEU A 185 17.14 6.34 2.41
CA LEU A 185 17.90 7.37 1.69
C LEU A 185 19.41 7.15 1.87
N ASP A 186 19.84 6.69 3.05
CA ASP A 186 21.24 6.35 3.30
C ASP A 186 21.68 5.15 2.44
N ILE A 187 20.80 4.15 2.27
CA ILE A 187 21.02 3.02 1.37
C ILE A 187 21.08 3.47 -0.09
N GLU A 188 20.18 4.35 -0.52
CA GLU A 188 20.19 4.94 -1.87
C GLU A 188 21.51 5.69 -2.13
N ALA A 189 21.94 6.55 -1.20
CA ALA A 189 23.20 7.28 -1.30
C ALA A 189 24.42 6.34 -1.37
N LEU A 190 24.42 5.29 -0.54
CA LEU A 190 25.47 4.27 -0.57
C LEU A 190 25.48 3.54 -1.91
N ALA A 191 24.33 3.07 -2.40
CA ALA A 191 24.24 2.38 -3.68
C ALA A 191 24.70 3.25 -4.86
N ASN A 192 24.29 4.52 -4.87
CA ASN A 192 24.70 5.48 -5.90
C ASN A 192 26.22 5.72 -5.90
N SER A 193 26.91 5.57 -4.77
CA SER A 193 28.38 5.65 -4.73
C SER A 193 29.10 4.56 -5.53
N TYR A 194 28.43 3.44 -5.82
CA TYR A 194 28.95 2.33 -6.62
C TYR A 194 28.57 2.41 -8.11
N GLU A 195 27.87 3.45 -8.57
CA GLU A 195 27.44 3.57 -9.97
C GLU A 195 28.60 3.53 -10.98
N LYS A 196 29.76 4.05 -10.60
CA LYS A 196 30.97 4.03 -11.45
C LYS A 196 31.47 2.61 -11.73
N ASP A 197 31.28 1.70 -10.77
CA ASP A 197 31.80 0.33 -10.84
C ASP A 197 30.75 -0.65 -11.42
N LEU A 198 29.47 -0.44 -11.11
CA LEU A 198 28.37 -1.38 -11.37
C LEU A 198 27.36 -0.90 -12.42
N GLY A 199 27.48 0.35 -12.90
CA GLY A 199 26.50 0.98 -13.78
C GLY A 199 25.37 1.67 -13.02
N LYS A 200 24.40 2.22 -13.76
CA LYS A 200 23.28 2.98 -13.19
C LYS A 200 22.47 2.12 -12.21
N MET A 201 22.21 2.68 -11.03
CA MET A 201 21.35 2.05 -10.02
C MET A 201 19.88 2.36 -10.31
N HIS A 202 19.04 1.34 -10.23
CA HIS A 202 17.59 1.48 -10.33
C HIS A 202 16.93 1.06 -9.03
N PHE A 203 16.02 1.89 -8.51
CA PHE A 203 15.40 1.68 -7.20
C PHE A 203 13.90 1.42 -7.32
N ALA A 204 13.39 0.45 -6.55
CA ALA A 204 11.96 0.26 -6.38
C ALA A 204 11.62 -0.44 -5.06
N GLY A 205 10.36 -0.85 -4.94
CA GLY A 205 9.80 -1.40 -3.72
C GLY A 205 9.07 -0.32 -2.92
N LEU A 206 8.04 -0.74 -2.20
CA LEU A 206 7.20 0.14 -1.40
C LEU A 206 7.96 0.94 -0.33
N PRO A 207 9.04 0.43 0.32
CA PRO A 207 9.81 1.22 1.26
C PRO A 207 10.45 2.46 0.62
N TYR A 208 11.02 2.29 -0.58
CA TYR A 208 11.61 3.38 -1.35
C TYR A 208 10.57 4.43 -1.72
N LEU A 209 9.45 3.99 -2.32
CA LEU A 209 8.35 4.85 -2.71
C LEU A 209 7.83 5.66 -1.51
N ARG A 210 7.55 4.98 -0.39
CA ARG A 210 7.06 5.59 0.86
C ARG A 210 7.97 6.70 1.35
N VAL A 211 9.26 6.41 1.50
CA VAL A 211 10.21 7.35 2.12
C VAL A 211 10.56 8.50 1.19
N VAL A 212 10.82 8.23 -0.10
CA VAL A 212 11.21 9.28 -1.05
C VAL A 212 10.04 10.23 -1.32
N ILE A 213 8.83 9.72 -1.52
CA ILE A 213 7.64 10.56 -1.74
C ILE A 213 7.32 11.37 -0.49
N ALA A 214 7.31 10.75 0.71
CA ALA A 214 7.04 11.47 1.95
C ALA A 214 8.08 12.58 2.21
N THR A 215 9.36 12.30 1.98
CA THR A 215 10.45 13.28 2.13
C THR A 215 10.33 14.41 1.11
N ARG A 216 9.98 14.09 -0.14
CA ARG A 216 9.75 15.10 -1.20
C ARG A 216 8.59 16.02 -0.84
N ILE A 217 7.45 15.47 -0.44
CA ILE A 217 6.28 16.24 0.00
C ILE A 217 6.65 17.13 1.19
N GLN A 218 7.38 16.61 2.18
CA GLN A 218 7.81 17.40 3.33
C GLN A 218 8.68 18.59 2.92
N ASN A 219 9.65 18.37 2.02
CA ASN A 219 10.56 19.42 1.56
C ASN A 219 9.84 20.46 0.68
N GLU A 220 9.00 20.00 -0.24
CA GLU A 220 8.25 20.87 -1.16
C GLU A 220 7.14 21.64 -0.43
N MET A 221 6.55 21.10 0.64
CA MET A 221 5.52 21.79 1.42
C MET A 221 6.00 23.16 1.92
N PHE A 222 7.23 23.27 2.43
CA PHE A 222 7.79 24.55 2.87
C PHE A 222 8.02 25.52 1.71
N LEU A 223 8.49 25.01 0.56
CA LEU A 223 8.63 25.79 -0.66
C LEU A 223 7.27 26.32 -1.12
N PHE A 224 6.22 25.48 -1.13
CA PHE A 224 4.87 25.86 -1.52
C PHE A 224 4.26 26.88 -0.58
N ILE A 225 4.47 26.76 0.74
CA ILE A 225 4.02 27.77 1.71
C ILE A 225 4.70 29.11 1.42
N GLY A 226 6.03 29.12 1.28
CA GLY A 226 6.80 30.33 0.99
C GLY A 226 6.41 30.98 -0.34
N ALA A 227 6.33 30.19 -1.41
CA ALA A 227 5.92 30.66 -2.74
C ALA A 227 4.47 31.17 -2.74
N SER A 228 3.54 30.46 -2.10
CA SER A 228 2.13 30.89 -1.98
C SER A 228 2.00 32.19 -1.20
N MET A 229 2.77 32.37 -0.11
CA MET A 229 2.81 33.62 0.64
C MET A 229 3.38 34.77 -0.19
N LEU A 230 4.43 34.52 -0.99
CA LEU A 230 5.03 35.53 -1.87
C LEU A 230 4.03 35.97 -2.95
N VAL A 231 3.46 35.03 -3.71
CA VAL A 231 2.48 35.32 -4.77
C VAL A 231 1.26 36.03 -4.20
N THR A 232 0.73 35.54 -3.08
CA THR A 232 -0.38 36.18 -2.36
C THR A 232 -0.02 37.59 -1.93
N GLY A 233 1.14 37.77 -1.30
CA GLY A 233 1.61 39.06 -0.82
C GLY A 233 1.74 40.06 -1.97
N PHE A 234 2.25 39.60 -3.12
CA PHE A 234 2.31 40.38 -4.35
C PHE A 234 0.92 40.77 -4.87
N LEU A 235 -0.04 39.83 -4.94
CA LEU A 235 -1.41 40.11 -5.36
C LEU A 235 -2.12 41.11 -4.42
N LEU A 236 -1.97 40.92 -3.10
CA LEU A 236 -2.47 41.86 -2.09
C LEU A 236 -1.83 43.24 -2.23
N TYR A 237 -0.54 43.30 -2.55
CA TYR A 237 0.15 44.55 -2.82
C TYR A 237 -0.40 45.22 -4.08
N LEU A 238 -0.65 44.49 -5.17
CA LEU A 238 -1.24 45.06 -6.38
C LEU A 238 -2.65 45.62 -6.13
N PHE A 239 -3.43 44.95 -5.29
CA PHE A 239 -4.80 45.36 -4.96
C PHE A 239 -4.85 46.57 -4.02
N PHE A 240 -4.18 46.50 -2.87
CA PHE A 240 -4.23 47.55 -1.84
C PHE A 240 -3.16 48.64 -1.99
N ARG A 241 -2.10 48.39 -2.78
CA ARG A 241 -0.91 49.24 -2.96
C ARG A 241 -0.34 49.74 -1.64
N SER A 242 -0.33 48.86 -0.63
CA SER A 242 0.07 49.18 0.75
C SER A 242 0.81 48.03 1.39
N PHE A 243 2.13 48.17 1.58
CA PHE A 243 2.95 47.18 2.29
C PHE A 243 2.46 46.93 3.72
N ARG A 244 1.84 47.92 4.37
CA ARG A 244 1.28 47.75 5.72
C ARG A 244 0.07 46.81 5.74
N VAL A 245 -0.84 46.99 4.77
CA VAL A 245 -2.03 46.12 4.66
C VAL A 245 -1.59 44.71 4.32
N VAL A 246 -0.64 44.57 3.39
CA VAL A 246 -0.05 43.27 3.02
C VAL A 246 0.57 42.59 4.24
N GLY A 247 1.40 43.30 5.01
CA GLY A 247 2.01 42.77 6.22
C GLY A 247 0.99 42.27 7.25
N ILE A 248 -0.05 43.06 7.53
CA ILE A 248 -1.13 42.67 8.46
C ILE A 248 -1.84 41.40 7.97
N CYS A 249 -2.22 41.34 6.69
CA CYS A 249 -2.87 40.15 6.12
C CYS A 249 -1.97 38.92 6.17
N LEU A 250 -0.68 39.06 5.82
CA LEU A 250 0.28 37.96 5.87
C LEU A 250 0.52 37.47 7.31
N THR A 251 0.51 38.37 8.31
CA THR A 251 0.60 37.96 9.72
C THR A 251 -0.60 37.10 10.13
N VAL A 252 -1.82 37.51 9.77
CA VAL A 252 -3.05 36.72 10.03
C VAL A 252 -2.94 35.33 9.42
N VAL A 253 -2.52 35.25 8.15
CA VAL A 253 -2.37 33.98 7.42
C VAL A 253 -1.26 33.12 8.00
N THR A 254 -0.14 33.71 8.40
CA THR A 254 0.98 32.98 9.03
C THR A 254 0.55 32.34 10.34
N ILE A 255 -0.19 33.07 11.18
CA ILE A 255 -0.74 32.54 12.43
C ILE A 255 -1.71 31.40 12.14
N ALA A 256 -2.58 31.55 11.13
CA ALA A 256 -3.49 30.49 10.70
C ALA A 256 -2.76 29.22 10.24
N VAL A 257 -1.66 29.34 9.50
CA VAL A 257 -0.84 28.19 9.07
C VAL A 257 -0.19 27.50 10.29
N ILE A 258 0.34 28.27 11.25
CA ILE A 258 0.92 27.71 12.48
C ILE A 258 -0.15 26.96 13.29
N TRP A 259 -1.36 27.53 13.41
CA TRP A 259 -2.47 26.88 14.10
C TRP A 259 -2.90 25.61 13.36
N ALA A 260 -2.92 25.62 12.03
CA ALA A 260 -3.21 24.43 11.24
C ALA A 260 -2.20 23.31 11.48
N MET A 261 -0.90 23.57 11.36
CA MET A 261 0.12 22.56 11.63
C MET A 261 0.11 22.09 13.08
N GLY A 262 -0.04 23.01 14.04
CA GLY A 262 -0.04 22.68 15.46
C GLY A 262 -1.28 21.92 15.91
N SER A 263 -2.44 22.22 15.31
CA SER A 263 -3.71 21.54 15.60
C SER A 263 -3.70 20.09 15.12
N ILE A 264 -3.11 19.81 13.94
CA ILE A 264 -2.91 18.44 13.44
C ILE A 264 -2.12 17.60 14.45
N GLY A 265 -0.95 18.10 14.90
CA GLY A 265 -0.16 17.42 15.93
C GLY A 265 -0.85 17.36 17.30
N ALA A 266 -1.68 18.35 17.65
CA ALA A 266 -2.41 18.36 18.91
C ALA A 266 -3.56 17.34 18.95
N MET A 267 -4.18 17.07 17.81
CA MET A 267 -5.20 16.02 17.64
C MET A 267 -4.61 14.60 17.59
N GLY A 268 -3.27 14.47 17.54
CA GLY A 268 -2.59 13.18 17.40
C GLY A 268 -2.67 12.60 15.98
N PHE A 269 -3.05 13.42 14.99
CA PHE A 269 -3.13 12.98 13.61
C PHE A 269 -1.73 12.97 12.97
N LYS A 270 -1.46 11.96 12.15
CA LYS A 270 -0.22 11.87 11.38
C LYS A 270 -0.33 12.69 10.10
N LEU A 271 0.73 13.42 9.76
CA LEU A 271 0.81 14.22 8.53
C LEU A 271 0.83 13.30 7.31
N SER A 272 -0.35 13.06 6.74
CA SER A 272 -0.54 12.37 5.47
C SER A 272 -0.32 13.30 4.28
N ILE A 273 -0.24 12.71 3.08
CA ILE A 273 -0.17 13.44 1.80
C ILE A 273 -1.31 14.45 1.68
N LEU A 274 -2.52 14.06 2.08
CA LEU A 274 -3.69 14.94 2.05
C LEU A 274 -3.57 16.09 3.06
N MET A 275 -3.05 15.83 4.27
CA MET A 275 -2.85 16.88 5.27
C MET A 275 -1.79 17.90 4.89
N ALA A 276 -0.79 17.52 4.09
CA ALA A 276 0.20 18.46 3.56
C ALA A 276 -0.41 19.57 2.68
N LEU A 277 -1.65 19.38 2.21
CA LEU A 277 -2.41 20.39 1.46
C LEU A 277 -3.10 21.44 2.36
N ILE A 278 -3.22 21.20 3.67
CA ILE A 278 -3.93 22.10 4.59
C ILE A 278 -3.23 23.48 4.69
N PRO A 279 -1.90 23.58 4.86
CA PRO A 279 -1.22 24.88 4.92
C PRO A 279 -1.47 25.79 3.70
N PRO A 280 -1.26 25.37 2.44
CA PRO A 280 -1.57 26.21 1.28
C PRO A 280 -3.07 26.49 1.16
N LEU A 281 -3.94 25.55 1.53
CA LEU A 281 -5.39 25.76 1.57
C LEU A 281 -5.77 26.89 2.56
N MET A 282 -5.15 26.95 3.74
CA MET A 282 -5.39 28.02 4.72
C MET A 282 -4.96 29.40 4.21
N ILE A 283 -3.89 29.46 3.43
CA ILE A 283 -3.48 30.71 2.75
C ILE A 283 -4.60 31.19 1.83
N VAL A 284 -5.07 30.31 0.93
CA VAL A 284 -6.11 30.65 -0.05
C VAL A 284 -7.43 31.07 0.62
N ILE A 285 -7.87 30.37 1.67
CA ILE A 285 -9.12 30.67 2.39
C ILE A 285 -9.00 31.91 3.28
N GLY A 286 -7.83 32.16 3.89
CA GLY A 286 -7.62 33.28 4.80
C GLY A 286 -7.56 34.64 4.11
N ILE A 287 -7.11 34.70 2.85
CA ILE A 287 -6.96 35.96 2.11
C ILE A 287 -8.30 36.66 1.88
N PRO A 288 -9.37 36.02 1.35
CA PRO A 288 -10.69 36.65 1.21
C PRO A 288 -11.21 37.28 2.51
N ASN A 289 -11.05 36.61 3.65
CA ASN A 289 -11.44 37.16 4.95
C ASN A 289 -10.72 38.48 5.22
N CYS A 290 -9.40 38.52 4.98
CA CYS A 290 -8.62 39.72 5.13
C CYS A 290 -9.04 40.82 4.15
N VAL A 291 -9.27 40.46 2.88
CA VAL A 291 -9.67 41.39 1.81
C VAL A 291 -11.03 42.02 2.11
N PHE A 292 -12.03 41.23 2.51
CA PHE A 292 -13.36 41.74 2.85
C PHE A 292 -13.30 42.71 4.04
N LEU A 293 -12.66 42.29 5.13
CA LEU A 293 -12.51 43.11 6.34
C LEU A 293 -11.78 44.43 6.04
N MET A 294 -10.66 44.38 5.30
CA MET A 294 -9.91 45.58 4.93
C MET A 294 -10.65 46.50 3.96
N THR A 295 -11.33 45.95 2.96
CA THR A 295 -12.06 46.74 1.96
C THR A 295 -13.20 47.51 2.61
N LYS A 296 -13.97 46.87 3.49
CA LYS A 296 -15.06 47.57 4.18
C LYS A 296 -14.56 48.53 5.24
N PHE A 297 -13.42 48.24 5.88
CA PHE A 297 -12.77 49.22 6.75
C PHE A 297 -12.40 50.49 5.99
N HIS A 298 -11.84 50.35 4.79
CA HIS A 298 -11.55 51.48 3.91
C HIS A 298 -12.83 52.23 3.48
N GLN A 299 -13.91 51.52 3.16
CA GLN A 299 -15.20 52.14 2.83
C GLN A 299 -15.78 52.93 4.02
N GLU A 300 -15.89 52.32 5.21
CA GLU A 300 -16.47 53.00 6.38
C GLU A 300 -15.61 54.20 6.86
N ILE A 301 -14.30 54.18 6.63
CA ILE A 301 -13.45 55.38 6.82
C ILE A 301 -13.74 56.46 5.79
N LYS A 302 -13.94 56.09 4.51
CA LYS A 302 -14.32 57.04 3.44
C LYS A 302 -15.66 57.70 3.75
N ASP A 303 -16.62 56.93 4.27
CA ASP A 303 -18.00 57.39 4.50
C ASP A 303 -18.19 58.20 5.79
N HIS A 304 -17.44 57.88 6.86
CA HIS A 304 -17.69 58.45 8.19
C HIS A 304 -16.50 59.09 8.89
N GLY A 305 -15.26 58.92 8.39
CA GLY A 305 -14.04 59.50 8.95
C GLY A 305 -13.64 59.02 10.37
N ASN A 306 -14.53 58.36 11.11
CA ASN A 306 -14.30 57.88 12.47
C ASN A 306 -13.82 56.41 12.47
N LYS A 307 -12.56 56.22 12.88
CA LYS A 307 -11.88 54.91 12.89
C LYS A 307 -12.51 53.90 13.85
N VAL A 308 -12.90 54.30 15.06
CA VAL A 308 -13.47 53.38 16.07
C VAL A 308 -14.86 52.91 15.61
N LYS A 309 -15.67 53.85 15.10
CA LYS A 309 -16.97 53.55 14.51
C LYS A 309 -16.84 52.64 13.27
N ALA A 310 -15.83 52.87 12.43
CA ALA A 310 -15.54 52.03 11.27
C ALA A 310 -15.15 50.60 11.67
N LEU A 311 -14.25 50.42 12.65
CA LEU A 311 -13.86 49.08 13.14
C LEU A 311 -15.05 48.31 13.73
N SER A 312 -15.88 48.97 14.54
CA SER A 312 -17.09 48.34 15.09
C SER A 312 -18.06 47.91 13.99
N ARG A 313 -18.26 48.74 12.96
CA ARG A 313 -19.16 48.43 11.85
C ARG A 313 -18.63 47.36 10.90
N VAL A 314 -17.33 47.28 10.71
CA VAL A 314 -16.69 46.19 9.94
C VAL A 314 -17.01 44.85 10.58
N ILE A 315 -16.82 44.72 11.90
CA ILE A 315 -17.13 43.48 12.63
C ILE A 315 -18.64 43.18 12.57
N GLN A 316 -19.50 44.19 12.71
CA GLN A 316 -20.95 43.98 12.68
C GLN A 316 -21.50 43.59 11.30
N LYS A 317 -21.05 44.26 10.23
CA LYS A 317 -21.57 44.05 8.88
C LYS A 317 -20.93 42.87 8.17
N ILE A 318 -19.61 42.72 8.30
CA ILE A 318 -18.90 41.62 7.63
C ILE A 318 -18.90 40.37 8.48
N GLY A 319 -18.92 40.47 9.82
CA GLY A 319 -18.84 39.32 10.71
C GLY A 319 -19.78 38.18 10.29
N THR A 320 -21.07 38.49 10.06
CA THR A 320 -22.05 37.51 9.55
C THR A 320 -21.70 36.96 8.17
N ALA A 321 -21.33 37.83 7.21
CA ALA A 321 -21.01 37.41 5.86
C ALA A 321 -19.79 36.48 5.83
N THR A 322 -18.70 36.87 6.48
CA THR A 322 -17.50 36.01 6.60
C THR A 322 -17.76 34.76 7.44
N PHE A 323 -18.59 34.83 8.48
CA PHE A 323 -18.93 33.64 9.26
C PHE A 323 -19.66 32.61 8.38
N LEU A 324 -20.67 33.03 7.61
CA LEU A 324 -21.42 32.13 6.73
C LEU A 324 -20.54 31.54 5.61
N THR A 325 -19.61 32.31 5.03
CA THR A 325 -18.70 31.78 4.01
C THR A 325 -17.71 30.76 4.58
N ASN A 326 -17.16 31.02 5.78
CA ASN A 326 -16.25 30.06 6.41
C ASN A 326 -17.01 28.84 6.94
N LEU A 327 -18.21 29.02 7.49
CA LEU A 327 -19.04 27.92 7.99
C LEU A 327 -19.47 26.98 6.85
N SER A 328 -19.94 27.51 5.73
CA SER A 328 -20.30 26.69 4.57
C SER A 328 -19.10 25.92 4.02
N THR A 329 -17.93 26.56 3.94
CA THR A 329 -16.69 25.88 3.53
C THR A 329 -16.28 24.80 4.53
N ALA A 330 -16.34 25.09 5.84
CA ALA A 330 -16.02 24.15 6.91
C ALA A 330 -16.98 22.95 6.89
N LEU A 331 -18.28 23.15 6.70
CA LEU A 331 -19.25 22.07 6.53
C LEU A 331 -18.95 21.22 5.30
N GLY A 332 -18.50 21.83 4.20
CA GLY A 332 -18.06 21.11 3.00
C GLY A 332 -16.84 20.20 3.24
N PHE A 333 -15.88 20.61 4.07
CA PHE A 333 -14.78 19.72 4.49
C PHE A 333 -15.21 18.72 5.56
N LEU A 334 -16.17 19.08 6.42
CA LEU A 334 -16.67 18.20 7.47
C LEU A 334 -17.40 16.97 6.89
N THR A 335 -17.90 17.03 5.65
CA THR A 335 -18.50 15.85 5.01
C THR A 335 -17.50 14.69 4.89
N PHE A 336 -16.20 14.97 4.80
CA PHE A 336 -15.17 13.92 4.79
C PHE A 336 -15.12 13.15 6.13
N ALA A 337 -15.58 13.72 7.24
CA ALA A 337 -15.66 13.03 8.53
C ALA A 337 -16.61 11.81 8.50
N PHE A 338 -17.57 11.79 7.56
CA PHE A 338 -18.51 10.68 7.36
C PHE A 338 -18.04 9.68 6.30
N THR A 339 -16.81 9.83 5.77
CA THR A 339 -16.26 8.87 4.81
C THR A 339 -15.65 7.68 5.52
N ASN A 340 -15.78 6.49 4.92
CA ASN A 340 -15.19 5.25 5.44
C ASN A 340 -13.67 5.18 5.16
N SER A 341 -12.95 6.26 5.39
CA SER A 341 -11.50 6.32 5.25
C SER A 341 -10.92 7.19 6.36
N GLU A 342 -10.04 6.60 7.16
CA GLU A 342 -9.43 7.27 8.31
C GLU A 342 -8.65 8.51 7.87
N LYS A 343 -7.89 8.43 6.77
CA LYS A 343 -7.10 9.57 6.25
C LYS A 343 -7.97 10.72 5.75
N LEU A 344 -9.10 10.41 5.11
CA LEU A 344 -10.04 11.43 4.65
C LEU A 344 -10.81 12.04 5.83
N MET A 345 -11.21 11.22 6.80
CA MET A 345 -11.87 11.68 8.03
C MET A 345 -10.97 12.64 8.82
N GLU A 346 -9.72 12.25 9.10
CA GLU A 346 -8.74 13.10 9.80
C GLU A 346 -8.51 14.42 9.05
N PHE A 347 -8.36 14.36 7.72
CA PHE A 347 -8.22 15.55 6.86
C PHE A 347 -9.45 16.46 6.95
N GLY A 348 -10.66 15.92 6.87
CA GLY A 348 -11.92 16.68 6.95
C GLY A 348 -12.12 17.37 8.30
N ILE A 349 -11.85 16.67 9.39
CA ILE A 349 -11.93 17.22 10.76
C ILE A 349 -10.89 18.32 10.95
N ALA A 350 -9.64 18.09 10.53
CA ALA A 350 -8.58 19.08 10.64
C ALA A 350 -8.88 20.31 9.78
N ALA A 351 -9.26 20.15 8.51
CA ALA A 351 -9.57 21.26 7.62
C ALA A 351 -10.77 22.09 8.11
N SER A 352 -11.89 21.44 8.45
CA SER A 352 -13.10 22.13 8.94
C SER A 352 -12.84 22.93 10.23
N THR A 353 -12.12 22.34 11.19
CA THR A 353 -11.71 23.03 12.42
C THR A 353 -10.83 24.24 12.10
N ASN A 354 -9.83 24.07 11.24
CA ASN A 354 -8.89 25.15 10.92
C ASN A 354 -9.53 26.29 10.14
N ILE A 355 -10.51 26.03 9.26
CA ILE A 355 -11.28 27.08 8.59
C ILE A 355 -12.02 27.95 9.61
N MET A 356 -12.65 27.32 10.62
CA MET A 356 -13.31 28.06 11.69
C MET A 356 -12.31 28.84 12.55
N LEU A 357 -11.13 28.28 12.82
CA LEU A 357 -10.05 29.00 13.51
C LEU A 357 -9.55 30.19 12.70
N VAL A 358 -9.35 30.06 11.38
CA VAL A 358 -8.96 31.17 10.49
C VAL A 358 -9.97 32.30 10.54
N PHE A 359 -11.28 31.99 10.58
CA PHE A 359 -12.32 33.00 10.78
C PHE A 359 -12.11 33.76 12.10
N VAL A 360 -11.94 33.06 13.22
CA VAL A 360 -11.72 33.66 14.55
C VAL A 360 -10.45 34.51 14.58
N ILE A 361 -9.35 34.01 14.03
CA ILE A 361 -8.08 34.72 13.92
C ILE A 361 -8.29 36.01 13.12
N SER A 362 -8.93 35.92 11.94
CA SER A 362 -9.12 37.08 11.06
C SER A 362 -9.99 38.18 11.68
N ILE A 363 -11.10 37.84 12.33
CA ILE A 363 -12.01 38.83 12.93
C ILE A 363 -11.45 39.46 14.20
N CYS A 364 -10.56 38.76 14.92
CA CYS A 364 -9.88 39.30 16.11
C CYS A 364 -8.65 40.13 15.73
N ILE A 365 -7.70 39.53 15.01
CA ILE A 365 -6.39 40.13 14.75
C ILE A 365 -6.51 41.35 13.85
N LEU A 366 -7.26 41.26 12.76
CA LEU A 366 -7.24 42.28 11.73
C LEU A 366 -7.78 43.63 12.23
N PRO A 367 -8.95 43.72 12.90
CA PRO A 367 -9.40 44.99 13.49
C PRO A 367 -8.44 45.55 14.56
N ILE A 368 -7.79 44.68 15.35
CA ILE A 368 -6.83 45.10 16.38
C ILE A 368 -5.57 45.70 15.74
N PHE A 369 -4.96 45.02 14.77
CA PHE A 369 -3.78 45.54 14.07
C PHE A 369 -4.08 46.84 13.32
N VAL A 370 -5.25 46.90 12.67
CA VAL A 370 -5.72 48.12 12.01
C VAL A 370 -5.99 49.24 13.03
N SER A 371 -6.44 48.92 14.25
CA SER A 371 -6.59 49.87 15.37
C SER A 371 -5.28 50.56 15.77
N PHE A 372 -4.13 49.89 15.60
CA PHE A 372 -2.82 50.49 15.82
C PHE A 372 -2.26 51.28 14.61
N SER A 373 -2.76 51.01 13.39
CA SER A 373 -2.28 51.71 12.19
C SER A 373 -2.76 53.17 12.09
N LYS A 374 -1.95 54.07 11.51
CA LYS A 374 -2.39 55.44 11.16
C LYS A 374 -3.56 55.39 10.16
N ARG A 375 -4.41 56.43 10.13
CA ARG A 375 -5.54 56.56 9.19
C ARG A 375 -5.04 56.29 7.74
N PRO A 376 -5.76 55.48 6.94
CA PRO A 376 -5.34 55.18 5.58
C PRO A 376 -5.29 56.46 4.73
N LYS A 377 -4.19 56.66 3.99
CA LYS A 377 -4.03 57.78 3.05
C LYS A 377 -5.01 57.63 1.86
N THR A 378 -5.46 58.75 1.28
CA THR A 378 -6.39 58.80 0.13
C THR A 378 -5.98 57.94 -1.07
N ARG A 379 -4.66 57.76 -1.30
CA ARG A 379 -4.11 56.86 -2.34
C ARG A 379 -4.54 55.40 -2.19
N HIS A 380 -4.80 54.93 -0.96
CA HIS A 380 -5.24 53.56 -0.69
C HIS A 380 -6.75 53.35 -0.91
N LEU A 381 -7.53 54.42 -1.10
CA LEU A 381 -8.96 54.38 -1.37
C LEU A 381 -9.28 54.32 -2.88
N LYS A 382 -8.32 54.68 -3.75
CA LYS A 382 -8.48 54.73 -5.22
C LYS A 382 -8.75 53.38 -5.90
N HIS A 383 -8.57 52.25 -5.20
CA HIS A 383 -8.88 50.92 -5.76
C HIS A 383 -10.39 50.69 -5.95
N LEU A 384 -11.23 51.40 -5.19
CA LEU A 384 -12.69 51.32 -5.24
C LEU A 384 -13.29 52.01 -6.49
N ASP A 385 -12.56 52.96 -7.07
CA ASP A 385 -13.07 53.85 -8.15
C ASP A 385 -12.39 53.56 -9.51
N ARG A 386 -11.85 52.35 -9.73
CA ARG A 386 -11.18 52.01 -11.01
C ARG A 386 -12.21 51.87 -12.14
N LYS A 387 -12.01 52.62 -13.23
CA LYS A 387 -12.82 52.56 -14.47
C LYS A 387 -13.04 51.14 -15.03
N ILE A 388 -12.07 50.24 -14.84
CA ILE A 388 -12.15 48.84 -15.27
C ILE A 388 -13.18 48.06 -14.43
N ALA A 389 -13.20 48.27 -13.11
CA ALA A 389 -14.15 47.59 -12.22
C ALA A 389 -15.58 48.05 -12.51
N THR A 390 -15.80 49.35 -12.72
CA THR A 390 -17.11 49.90 -13.11
C THR A 390 -17.55 49.43 -14.50
N GLY A 391 -16.62 49.33 -15.46
CA GLY A 391 -16.90 48.80 -16.80
C GLY A 391 -17.31 47.33 -16.78
N MET A 392 -16.58 46.50 -16.02
CA MET A 392 -16.92 45.09 -15.83
C MET A 392 -18.26 44.91 -15.11
N LEU A 393 -18.54 45.73 -14.08
CA LEU A 393 -19.81 45.69 -13.36
C LEU A 393 -20.98 46.06 -14.27
N ASN A 394 -20.82 47.11 -15.08
CA ASN A 394 -21.83 47.52 -16.07
C ASN A 394 -22.03 46.43 -17.12
N PHE A 395 -20.96 45.79 -17.59
CA PHE A 395 -21.06 44.65 -18.51
C PHE A 395 -21.85 43.48 -17.89
N ILE A 396 -21.58 43.12 -16.63
CA ILE A 396 -22.30 42.06 -15.93
C ILE A 396 -23.78 42.42 -15.82
N VAL A 397 -24.09 43.63 -15.32
CA VAL A 397 -25.47 44.11 -15.13
C VAL A 397 -26.22 44.16 -16.45
N GLU A 398 -25.62 44.74 -17.49
CA GLU A 398 -26.25 44.85 -18.80
C GLU A 398 -26.48 43.48 -19.43
N SER A 399 -25.51 42.57 -19.32
CA SER A 399 -25.62 41.20 -19.84
C SER A 399 -26.71 40.41 -19.11
N THR A 400 -26.74 40.46 -17.76
CA THR A 400 -27.75 39.72 -16.98
C THR A 400 -29.16 40.30 -17.13
N GLN A 401 -29.31 41.62 -17.27
CA GLN A 401 -30.62 42.25 -17.42
C GLN A 401 -31.17 42.18 -18.86
N LYS A 402 -30.35 42.49 -19.88
CA LYS A 402 -30.81 42.60 -21.27
C LYS A 402 -30.65 41.32 -22.09
N ARG A 403 -29.74 40.41 -21.71
CA ARG A 403 -29.40 39.20 -22.50
C ARG A 403 -29.61 37.89 -21.73
N ARG A 404 -30.56 37.85 -20.79
CA ARG A 404 -30.84 36.67 -19.94
C ARG A 404 -31.09 35.38 -20.73
N THR A 405 -31.81 35.44 -21.86
CA THR A 405 -32.10 34.25 -22.67
C THR A 405 -30.84 33.65 -23.27
N VAL A 406 -29.91 34.49 -23.74
CA VAL A 406 -28.60 34.04 -24.24
C VAL A 406 -27.77 33.42 -23.12
N ILE A 407 -27.82 33.99 -21.91
CA ILE A 407 -27.15 33.43 -20.73
C ILE A 407 -27.74 32.07 -20.35
N TYR A 408 -29.07 31.91 -20.38
CA TYR A 408 -29.71 30.64 -20.06
C TYR A 408 -29.40 29.56 -21.10
N LEU A 409 -29.48 29.91 -22.39
CA LEU A 409 -29.10 28.98 -23.47
C LEU A 409 -27.61 28.62 -23.41
N GLY A 410 -26.74 29.60 -23.15
CA GLY A 410 -25.31 29.38 -22.96
C GLY A 410 -25.01 28.49 -21.76
N THR A 411 -25.67 28.74 -20.63
CA THR A 411 -25.55 27.91 -19.41
C THR A 411 -26.06 26.50 -19.66
N ALA A 412 -27.21 26.34 -20.32
CA ALA A 412 -27.78 25.04 -20.65
C ALA A 412 -26.85 24.26 -21.61
N GLY A 413 -26.30 24.92 -22.62
CA GLY A 413 -25.30 24.34 -23.51
C GLY A 413 -24.03 23.92 -22.77
N LEU A 414 -23.54 24.75 -21.85
CA LEU A 414 -22.37 24.44 -21.02
C LEU A 414 -22.63 23.27 -20.07
N ILE A 415 -23.83 23.19 -19.48
CA ILE A 415 -24.26 22.04 -18.68
C ILE A 415 -24.29 20.78 -19.54
N PHE A 416 -24.85 20.84 -20.75
CA PHE A 416 -24.89 19.71 -21.67
C PHE A 416 -23.47 19.23 -22.04
N VAL A 417 -22.57 20.14 -22.39
CA VAL A 417 -21.16 19.80 -22.66
C VAL A 417 -20.48 19.22 -21.42
N SER A 418 -20.75 19.77 -20.24
CA SER A 418 -20.21 19.25 -18.96
C SER A 418 -20.73 17.85 -18.65
N MET A 419 -22.00 17.54 -18.94
CA MET A 419 -22.58 16.20 -18.82
C MET A 419 -21.90 15.22 -19.78
N VAL A 420 -21.67 15.61 -21.03
CA VAL A 420 -20.91 14.79 -21.99
C VAL A 420 -19.48 14.54 -21.49
N GLY A 421 -18.84 15.55 -20.90
CA GLY A 421 -17.52 15.41 -20.27
C GLY A 421 -17.51 14.45 -19.07
N LEU A 422 -18.58 14.43 -18.27
CA LEU A 422 -18.72 13.57 -17.10
C LEU A 422 -18.69 12.08 -17.48
N TYR A 423 -19.26 11.70 -18.64
CA TYR A 423 -19.18 10.33 -19.16
C TYR A 423 -17.78 9.86 -19.54
N LYS A 424 -16.80 10.77 -19.65
CA LYS A 424 -15.40 10.46 -19.97
C LYS A 424 -14.50 10.39 -18.73
N ILE A 425 -15.03 10.59 -17.52
CA ILE A 425 -14.25 10.51 -16.29
C ILE A 425 -13.98 9.03 -15.99
N GLU A 426 -12.71 8.64 -16.09
CA GLU A 426 -12.21 7.34 -15.63
C GLU A 426 -11.57 7.51 -14.27
N ALA A 427 -11.95 6.66 -13.32
CA ALA A 427 -11.32 6.65 -12.01
C ALA A 427 -10.07 5.76 -12.07
N THR A 428 -8.90 6.35 -11.81
CA THR A 428 -7.61 5.65 -11.74
C THR A 428 -7.12 5.58 -10.30
N GLY A 429 -6.32 4.55 -9.98
CA GLY A 429 -5.80 4.36 -8.62
C GLY A 429 -4.59 3.43 -8.58
N ASN A 430 -3.55 3.78 -9.34
CA ASN A 430 -2.25 3.11 -9.36
C ASN A 430 -1.24 3.87 -8.49
N LEU A 431 -0.26 3.18 -7.90
CA LEU A 431 0.61 3.76 -6.87
C LEU A 431 1.54 4.84 -7.43
N THR A 432 1.97 4.71 -8.68
CA THR A 432 2.84 5.67 -9.37
C THR A 432 2.08 6.67 -10.25
N GLY A 433 0.74 6.61 -10.26
CA GLY A 433 -0.10 7.48 -11.09
C GLY A 433 0.03 8.96 -10.80
N ASP A 434 0.29 9.31 -9.53
CA ASP A 434 0.46 10.69 -9.08
C ASP A 434 1.85 11.25 -9.40
N LEU A 435 2.78 10.41 -9.85
CA LEU A 435 4.13 10.84 -10.23
C LEU A 435 4.16 11.30 -11.69
N PRO A 436 4.96 12.32 -12.03
CA PRO A 436 5.21 12.69 -13.41
C PRO A 436 5.70 11.48 -14.23
N LYS A 437 5.27 11.38 -15.49
CA LYS A 437 5.65 10.26 -16.39
C LYS A 437 7.17 10.13 -16.57
N ASP A 438 7.88 11.25 -16.45
CA ASP A 438 9.33 11.34 -16.60
C ASP A 438 10.12 11.22 -15.30
N ASP A 439 9.44 11.05 -14.16
CA ASP A 439 10.07 10.92 -12.86
C ASP A 439 11.01 9.70 -12.82
N PRO A 440 12.21 9.81 -12.19
CA PRO A 440 13.14 8.68 -12.04
C PRO A 440 12.49 7.44 -11.42
N ILE A 441 11.62 7.62 -10.42
CA ILE A 441 10.93 6.52 -9.75
C ILE A 441 10.04 5.77 -10.74
N SER A 442 9.24 6.50 -11.52
CA SER A 442 8.37 5.92 -12.55
C SER A 442 9.16 5.17 -13.62
N LYS A 443 10.36 5.64 -13.95
CA LYS A 443 11.26 4.99 -14.92
C LYS A 443 11.87 3.69 -14.35
N ASP A 444 12.27 3.70 -13.09
CA ASP A 444 12.88 2.54 -12.43
C ASP A 444 11.85 1.43 -12.14
N VAL A 445 10.64 1.81 -11.73
CA VAL A 445 9.52 0.86 -11.60
C VAL A 445 9.21 0.19 -12.93
N LYS A 446 9.08 0.97 -14.03
CA LYS A 446 8.86 0.42 -15.37
C LYS A 446 10.03 -0.42 -15.87
N PHE A 447 11.25 -0.05 -15.52
CA PHE A 447 12.45 -0.85 -15.82
C PHE A 447 12.33 -2.24 -15.17
N LEU A 448 12.00 -2.32 -13.88
CA LEU A 448 11.80 -3.60 -13.21
C LEU A 448 10.61 -4.38 -13.76
N GLU A 449 9.49 -3.74 -14.08
CA GLU A 449 8.34 -4.41 -14.71
C GLU A 449 8.69 -5.03 -16.06
N LYS A 450 9.53 -4.36 -16.85
CA LYS A 450 9.98 -4.86 -18.15
C LYS A 450 10.86 -6.11 -18.01
N HIS A 451 11.71 -6.16 -16.98
CA HIS A 451 12.73 -7.20 -16.82
C HIS A 451 12.28 -8.37 -15.91
N PHE A 452 11.40 -8.12 -14.94
CA PHE A 452 10.93 -9.09 -13.94
C PHE A 452 9.41 -9.36 -13.98
N GLY A 453 8.64 -8.57 -14.74
CA GLY A 453 7.21 -8.80 -14.98
C GLY A 453 6.25 -8.01 -14.07
N GLY A 454 6.70 -7.62 -12.88
CA GLY A 454 5.89 -6.86 -11.92
C GLY A 454 6.74 -6.05 -10.94
N SER A 455 6.10 -5.18 -10.17
CA SER A 455 6.76 -4.25 -9.23
C SER A 455 6.02 -4.11 -7.89
N ILE A 456 4.70 -4.32 -7.87
CA ILE A 456 3.85 -4.17 -6.69
C ILE A 456 3.49 -5.56 -6.12
N PRO A 457 3.60 -5.80 -4.80
CA PRO A 457 3.25 -7.10 -4.20
C PRO A 457 1.81 -7.55 -4.52
N PHE A 458 1.67 -8.81 -4.93
CA PHE A 458 0.41 -9.49 -5.17
C PHE A 458 0.44 -10.84 -4.44
N GLU A 459 -0.49 -11.03 -3.50
CA GLU A 459 -0.47 -12.16 -2.59
C GLU A 459 -1.71 -13.03 -2.79
N MET A 460 -1.50 -14.34 -2.86
CA MET A 460 -2.57 -15.32 -2.91
C MET A 460 -2.41 -16.29 -1.74
N MET A 461 -3.42 -16.34 -0.87
CA MET A 461 -3.53 -17.32 0.20
C MET A 461 -4.44 -18.46 -0.26
N ILE A 462 -3.87 -19.66 -0.33
CA ILE A 462 -4.58 -20.90 -0.65
C ILE A 462 -4.76 -21.66 0.66
N GLU A 463 -5.99 -21.72 1.16
CA GLU A 463 -6.32 -22.44 2.39
C GLU A 463 -6.83 -23.83 2.04
N TYR A 464 -6.25 -24.84 2.68
CA TYR A 464 -6.72 -26.21 2.57
C TYR A 464 -7.41 -26.64 3.87
N ASN A 465 -8.68 -27.04 3.75
CA ASN A 465 -9.57 -27.23 4.89
C ASN A 465 -9.27 -28.49 5.73
N ASP A 466 -8.42 -29.40 5.23
CA ASP A 466 -8.00 -30.58 5.96
C ASP A 466 -6.57 -30.42 6.53
N LYS A 467 -6.43 -30.66 7.83
CA LYS A 467 -5.20 -30.47 8.62
C LYS A 467 -4.10 -31.46 8.25
N ASP A 468 -4.44 -32.53 7.53
CA ASP A 468 -3.53 -33.63 7.28
C ASP A 468 -2.68 -33.50 6.01
N LEU A 469 -2.91 -32.47 5.17
CA LEU A 469 -2.16 -32.32 3.91
C LEU A 469 -0.65 -32.23 4.12
N PHE A 470 -0.25 -31.53 5.17
CA PHE A 470 1.11 -31.32 5.62
C PHE A 470 1.37 -32.00 6.99
N ASN A 471 0.58 -33.01 7.36
CA ASN A 471 0.84 -33.79 8.58
C ASN A 471 1.88 -34.87 8.27
N PHE A 472 3.15 -34.55 8.54
CA PHE A 472 4.30 -35.37 8.16
C PHE A 472 4.63 -36.54 9.10
N GLN A 473 3.82 -36.76 10.14
CA GLN A 473 4.06 -37.82 11.13
C GLN A 473 3.63 -39.22 10.63
N GLU A 474 2.62 -39.31 9.75
CA GLU A 474 2.06 -40.59 9.24
C GLU A 474 2.21 -40.75 7.71
N PHE A 475 3.43 -40.66 7.20
CA PHE A 475 3.71 -40.70 5.76
C PHE A 475 3.62 -42.14 5.16
N ASN A 476 2.41 -42.67 4.95
CA ASN A 476 2.20 -43.83 4.07
C ASN A 476 2.21 -43.40 2.59
N SER A 477 2.70 -44.27 1.70
CA SER A 477 2.74 -44.15 0.24
C SER A 477 1.50 -43.53 -0.41
N LYS A 478 0.28 -43.91 0.01
CA LYS A 478 -0.98 -43.38 -0.54
C LYS A 478 -1.23 -41.90 -0.17
N LYS A 479 -0.99 -41.51 1.10
CA LYS A 479 -1.15 -40.11 1.55
C LYS A 479 -0.19 -39.18 0.79
N ILE A 480 1.04 -39.63 0.55
CA ILE A 480 2.08 -38.88 -0.17
C ILE A 480 1.67 -38.55 -1.60
N SER A 481 1.20 -39.56 -2.34
CA SER A 481 0.76 -39.33 -3.72
C SER A 481 -0.39 -38.33 -3.80
N ASN A 482 -1.30 -38.35 -2.82
CA ASN A 482 -2.40 -37.40 -2.74
C ASN A 482 -1.90 -35.97 -2.49
N THR A 483 -0.99 -35.77 -1.54
CA THR A 483 -0.37 -34.46 -1.28
C THR A 483 0.34 -33.91 -2.51
N PHE A 484 1.13 -34.72 -3.23
CA PHE A 484 1.79 -34.27 -4.45
C PHE A 484 0.82 -33.93 -5.59
N ASN A 485 -0.27 -34.70 -5.74
CA ASN A 485 -1.32 -34.37 -6.71
C ASN A 485 -2.00 -33.04 -6.37
N LYS A 486 -2.21 -32.76 -5.08
CA LYS A 486 -2.77 -31.49 -4.59
C LYS A 486 -1.80 -30.32 -4.81
N LEU A 487 -0.50 -30.50 -4.52
CA LEU A 487 0.54 -29.51 -4.81
C LEU A 487 0.73 -29.27 -6.32
N GLU A 488 0.49 -30.27 -7.18
CA GLU A 488 0.51 -30.10 -8.63
C GLU A 488 -0.59 -29.14 -9.11
N ARG A 489 -1.74 -29.08 -8.42
CA ARG A 489 -2.78 -28.07 -8.70
C ARG A 489 -2.26 -26.65 -8.43
N ILE A 490 -1.52 -26.46 -7.34
CA ILE A 490 -0.88 -25.17 -7.02
C ILE A 490 0.21 -24.84 -8.04
N GLU A 491 1.00 -25.83 -8.46
CA GLU A 491 1.96 -25.64 -9.55
C GLU A 491 1.28 -25.17 -10.85
N ASN A 492 0.11 -25.73 -11.18
CA ASN A 492 -0.66 -25.32 -12.35
C ASN A 492 -1.20 -23.90 -12.20
N VAL A 493 -1.59 -23.47 -10.99
CA VAL A 493 -1.92 -22.07 -10.70
C VAL A 493 -0.71 -21.16 -10.99
N GLN A 494 0.47 -21.53 -10.50
CA GLN A 494 1.70 -20.75 -10.74
C GLN A 494 2.04 -20.65 -12.24
N LYS A 495 1.86 -21.73 -13.02
CA LYS A 495 2.03 -21.74 -14.48
C LYS A 495 1.02 -20.84 -15.20
N THR A 496 -0.22 -20.77 -14.72
CA THR A 496 -1.23 -19.86 -15.27
C THR A 496 -0.82 -18.41 -15.04
N ILE A 497 -0.31 -18.08 -13.85
CA ILE A 497 0.21 -16.73 -13.53
C ILE A 497 1.44 -16.40 -14.38
N GLU A 498 2.38 -17.35 -14.55
CA GLU A 498 3.62 -17.14 -15.33
C GLU A 498 3.36 -16.85 -16.82
N ARG A 499 2.27 -17.35 -17.40
CA ARG A 499 1.87 -17.07 -18.78
C ARG A 499 1.36 -15.66 -18.99
N ASP A 500 1.04 -14.97 -17.91
CA ASP A 500 0.48 -13.63 -17.95
C ASP A 500 1.56 -12.57 -17.73
N SER A 501 1.75 -11.73 -18.74
CA SER A 501 2.75 -10.66 -18.72
C SER A 501 2.52 -9.57 -17.68
N LEU A 502 1.39 -9.60 -16.96
CA LEU A 502 1.10 -8.69 -15.86
C LEU A 502 1.77 -9.08 -14.54
N PHE A 503 2.18 -10.35 -14.40
CA PHE A 503 2.75 -10.86 -13.17
C PHE A 503 4.24 -11.20 -13.32
N SER A 504 4.96 -11.05 -12.21
CA SER A 504 6.29 -11.61 -12.04
C SER A 504 6.23 -13.11 -11.80
N LYS A 505 7.40 -13.73 -11.75
CA LYS A 505 7.53 -15.08 -11.23
C LYS A 505 6.87 -15.20 -9.85
N SER A 506 6.11 -16.28 -9.67
CA SER A 506 5.48 -16.63 -8.39
C SER A 506 6.36 -17.58 -7.59
N VAL A 507 6.30 -17.46 -6.26
CA VAL A 507 7.02 -18.31 -5.30
C VAL A 507 6.02 -18.91 -4.32
N SER A 508 6.08 -20.23 -4.13
CA SER A 508 5.27 -20.94 -3.14
C SER A 508 6.04 -22.14 -2.57
N ILE A 509 5.45 -22.84 -1.60
CA ILE A 509 6.00 -24.10 -1.06
C ILE A 509 6.36 -25.14 -2.14
N VAL A 510 5.69 -25.11 -3.29
CA VAL A 510 5.99 -25.99 -4.44
C VAL A 510 7.41 -25.76 -4.95
N ASP A 511 7.85 -24.50 -5.04
CA ASP A 511 9.19 -24.14 -5.51
C ASP A 511 10.26 -24.60 -4.53
N PHE A 512 10.01 -24.49 -3.23
CA PHE A 512 10.90 -25.03 -2.21
C PHE A 512 11.05 -26.54 -2.35
N ILE A 513 9.95 -27.28 -2.58
CA ILE A 513 10.01 -28.72 -2.82
C ILE A 513 10.80 -29.05 -4.10
N LYS A 514 10.68 -28.23 -5.15
CA LYS A 514 11.49 -28.37 -6.38
C LYS A 514 12.97 -28.12 -6.12
N VAL A 515 13.34 -27.11 -5.33
CA VAL A 515 14.72 -26.85 -4.90
C VAL A 515 15.27 -28.04 -4.12
N LEU A 516 14.50 -28.62 -3.22
CA LEU A 516 14.90 -29.81 -2.46
C LEU A 516 15.14 -31.03 -3.35
N ASN A 517 14.26 -31.25 -4.33
CA ASN A 517 14.44 -32.31 -5.31
C ASN A 517 15.73 -32.10 -6.12
N MET A 518 15.98 -30.86 -6.56
CA MET A 518 17.19 -30.47 -7.27
C MET A 518 18.44 -30.70 -6.42
N ALA A 519 18.44 -30.26 -5.16
CA ALA A 519 19.53 -30.45 -4.21
C ALA A 519 19.84 -31.93 -3.95
N TYR A 520 18.80 -32.78 -3.87
CA TYR A 520 18.98 -34.22 -3.71
C TYR A 520 19.81 -34.83 -4.85
N TYR A 521 19.61 -34.34 -6.07
CA TYR A 521 20.37 -34.74 -7.26
C TYR A 521 21.56 -33.81 -7.55
N SER A 522 22.24 -33.36 -6.50
CA SER A 522 23.49 -32.57 -6.63
C SER A 522 23.31 -31.27 -7.44
N ASN A 523 22.17 -30.60 -7.25
CA ASN A 523 21.80 -29.35 -7.92
C ASN A 523 21.70 -29.43 -9.45
N ASP A 524 21.35 -30.60 -10.00
CA ASP A 524 20.98 -30.75 -11.42
C ASP A 524 19.65 -30.03 -11.72
N SER A 525 19.72 -28.93 -12.49
CA SER A 525 18.56 -28.10 -12.86
C SER A 525 17.46 -28.86 -13.60
N SER A 526 17.77 -29.97 -14.28
CA SER A 526 16.77 -30.85 -14.92
C SER A 526 15.84 -31.53 -13.90
N LYS A 527 16.22 -31.52 -12.61
CA LYS A 527 15.45 -32.07 -11.49
C LYS A 527 14.65 -31.02 -10.73
N TYR A 528 14.63 -29.77 -11.19
CA TYR A 528 13.72 -28.74 -10.68
C TYR A 528 12.26 -29.03 -11.08
N ARG A 529 11.67 -30.03 -10.46
CA ARG A 529 10.31 -30.53 -10.73
C ARG A 529 9.68 -31.09 -9.48
N LEU A 530 8.36 -30.96 -9.37
CA LEU A 530 7.61 -31.42 -8.20
C LEU A 530 7.54 -32.95 -8.13
N LYS A 531 7.33 -33.61 -9.28
CA LYS A 531 7.23 -35.07 -9.36
C LYS A 531 8.59 -35.74 -9.15
N ILE A 532 8.71 -36.41 -8.01
CA ILE A 532 9.75 -37.40 -7.73
C ILE A 532 9.33 -38.66 -8.49
N ALA A 533 10.07 -39.06 -9.52
CA ALA A 533 9.68 -40.16 -10.41
C ALA A 533 9.49 -41.49 -9.62
N SER A 534 8.23 -41.90 -9.42
CA SER A 534 7.86 -43.21 -8.87
C SER A 534 7.41 -44.14 -10.00
N ARG A 535 8.35 -44.69 -10.77
CA ARG A 535 8.09 -45.84 -11.65
C ARG A 535 9.22 -46.85 -11.53
N GLY A 536 8.89 -48.09 -11.15
CA GLY A 536 9.78 -49.25 -11.12
C GLY A 536 10.12 -49.80 -9.72
N ILE A 537 10.32 -51.13 -9.65
CA ILE A 537 10.55 -51.94 -8.43
C ILE A 537 11.95 -51.70 -7.83
N ALA A 538 12.96 -51.36 -8.65
CA ALA A 538 14.34 -51.15 -8.20
C ALA A 538 14.59 -49.81 -7.44
N ARG A 539 13.57 -48.97 -7.23
CA ARG A 539 13.69 -47.62 -6.62
C ARG A 539 12.88 -47.41 -5.35
N ALA A 540 12.30 -48.47 -4.78
CA ALA A 540 11.59 -48.38 -3.50
C ALA A 540 12.48 -47.77 -2.39
N SER A 541 13.79 -48.05 -2.41
CA SER A 541 14.77 -47.50 -1.46
C SER A 541 15.06 -46.00 -1.64
N SER A 542 15.20 -45.50 -2.87
CA SER A 542 15.46 -44.07 -3.13
C SER A 542 14.25 -43.20 -2.79
N SER A 543 13.05 -43.70 -3.07
CA SER A 543 11.79 -43.03 -2.67
C SER A 543 11.63 -42.97 -1.15
N ARG A 544 12.04 -44.02 -0.42
CA ARG A 544 11.98 -44.06 1.05
C ARG A 544 12.98 -43.08 1.66
N ARG A 545 14.18 -42.97 1.09
CA ARG A 545 15.22 -42.03 1.53
C ARG A 545 14.82 -40.57 1.27
N GLN A 546 14.27 -40.25 0.09
CA GLN A 546 13.74 -38.90 -0.20
C GLN A 546 12.59 -38.51 0.71
N LYS A 547 11.70 -39.46 1.03
CA LYS A 547 10.62 -39.26 2.02
C LYS A 547 11.16 -38.95 3.40
N GLU A 548 12.19 -39.68 3.84
CA GLU A 548 12.83 -39.45 5.13
C GLU A 548 13.46 -38.05 5.23
N TYR A 549 14.11 -37.57 4.16
CA TYR A 549 14.67 -36.22 4.11
C TYR A 549 13.58 -35.15 4.15
N MET A 550 12.49 -35.31 3.39
CA MET A 550 11.35 -34.40 3.45
C MET A 550 10.71 -34.38 4.84
N THR A 551 10.46 -35.55 5.44
CA THR A 551 9.89 -35.63 6.79
C THR A 551 10.76 -34.93 7.83
N LYS A 552 12.09 -35.09 7.78
CA LYS A 552 13.02 -34.40 8.69
C LYS A 552 13.03 -32.87 8.47
N LEU A 553 12.95 -32.42 7.22
CA LEU A 553 12.86 -30.99 6.90
C LEU A 553 11.59 -30.35 7.49
N PHE A 554 10.43 -30.97 7.26
CA PHE A 554 9.15 -30.43 7.75
C PHE A 554 8.94 -30.61 9.26
N LYS A 555 9.74 -31.44 9.93
CA LYS A 555 9.80 -31.51 11.40
C LYS A 555 10.64 -30.40 12.03
N GLY A 556 11.29 -29.55 11.22
CA GLY A 556 12.04 -28.38 11.68
C GLY A 556 13.51 -28.63 12.00
N ASP A 557 14.03 -29.84 11.74
CA ASP A 557 15.37 -30.26 12.20
C ASP A 557 16.53 -29.72 11.33
N ILE A 558 16.28 -29.03 10.22
CA ILE A 558 17.30 -28.91 9.15
C ILE A 558 17.62 -27.48 8.69
N ILE A 559 16.80 -26.46 8.92
CA ILE A 559 17.03 -25.13 8.34
C ILE A 559 17.31 -24.06 9.42
N ASN A 560 18.54 -24.03 9.91
CA ASN A 560 19.09 -22.93 10.73
C ASN A 560 19.77 -21.86 9.87
N GLY A 561 19.15 -21.46 8.76
CA GLY A 561 19.67 -20.39 7.91
C GLY A 561 18.71 -20.05 6.78
N GLY A 562 18.51 -18.74 6.53
CA GLY A 562 18.02 -18.10 5.29
C GLY A 562 16.66 -18.50 4.70
N PHE A 563 16.34 -19.79 4.62
CA PHE A 563 15.18 -20.35 3.92
C PHE A 563 14.08 -20.80 4.89
N SER A 564 13.30 -19.86 5.42
CA SER A 564 12.20 -20.18 6.33
C SER A 564 10.94 -20.64 5.58
N ILE A 565 10.55 -21.90 5.76
CA ILE A 565 9.27 -22.44 5.25
C ILE A 565 8.07 -21.61 5.75
N LYS A 566 8.21 -20.91 6.88
CA LYS A 566 7.17 -20.05 7.47
C LYS A 566 6.81 -18.85 6.59
N GLU A 567 7.64 -18.48 5.62
CA GLU A 567 7.32 -17.39 4.68
C GLU A 567 6.23 -17.79 3.68
N VAL A 568 6.13 -19.09 3.36
CA VAL A 568 5.22 -19.62 2.32
C VAL A 568 4.17 -20.59 2.84
N LEU A 569 4.26 -21.00 4.10
CA LEU A 569 3.32 -21.88 4.78
C LEU A 569 3.07 -21.36 6.20
N ASP A 570 1.80 -21.21 6.59
CA ASP A 570 1.45 -20.71 7.92
C ASP A 570 1.88 -21.67 9.04
N THR A 571 1.95 -21.17 10.27
CA THR A 571 2.37 -21.96 11.44
C THR A 571 1.48 -23.18 11.71
N ASN A 572 0.24 -23.16 11.22
CA ASN A 572 -0.72 -24.25 11.35
C ASN A 572 -0.65 -25.27 10.19
N ASN A 573 0.24 -25.04 9.21
CA ASN A 573 0.38 -25.83 7.98
C ASN A 573 -0.95 -26.05 7.23
N ARG A 574 -1.76 -25.02 7.08
CA ARG A 574 -3.04 -25.03 6.33
C ARG A 574 -3.08 -24.01 5.20
N THR A 575 -2.47 -22.85 5.42
CA THR A 575 -2.52 -21.74 4.47
C THR A 575 -1.20 -21.68 3.72
N ILE A 576 -1.26 -21.88 2.42
CA ILE A 576 -0.13 -21.75 1.52
C ILE A 576 -0.16 -20.34 0.95
N ARG A 577 0.94 -19.61 1.10
CA ARG A 577 1.15 -18.32 0.44
C ARG A 577 1.81 -18.54 -0.91
N VAL A 578 1.17 -18.03 -1.95
CA VAL A 578 1.75 -17.88 -3.29
C VAL A 578 2.00 -16.39 -3.48
N ARG A 579 3.27 -16.01 -3.46
CA ARG A 579 3.72 -14.63 -3.59
C ARG A 579 4.12 -14.34 -5.03
N CYS A 580 3.67 -13.23 -5.60
CA CYS A 580 4.24 -12.66 -6.82
C CYS A 580 4.19 -11.12 -6.75
N GLN A 581 4.64 -10.47 -7.81
CA GLN A 581 4.44 -9.05 -8.05
C GLN A 581 3.56 -8.87 -9.29
N MET A 582 2.80 -7.79 -9.32
CA MET A 582 2.01 -7.37 -10.45
C MET A 582 2.53 -6.01 -10.94
N LYS A 583 2.32 -5.69 -12.22
CA LYS A 583 2.51 -4.34 -12.73
C LYS A 583 1.62 -3.33 -11.99
N ASP A 584 2.07 -2.09 -11.93
CA ASP A 584 1.29 -0.99 -11.35
C ASP A 584 0.12 -0.61 -12.27
N LEU A 585 -1.05 -1.19 -12.01
CA LEU A 585 -2.29 -1.03 -12.78
C LEU A 585 -3.30 -0.18 -12.02
N GLY A 586 -4.27 0.40 -12.75
CA GLY A 586 -5.38 1.10 -12.14
C GLY A 586 -6.31 0.15 -11.38
N SER A 587 -6.94 0.62 -10.30
CA SER A 587 -7.73 -0.24 -9.39
C SER A 587 -8.85 -1.02 -10.08
N TYR A 588 -9.46 -0.48 -11.14
CA TYR A 588 -10.51 -1.18 -11.90
C TYR A 588 -9.94 -2.35 -12.72
N ASP A 589 -8.77 -2.16 -13.34
CA ASP A 589 -8.08 -3.19 -14.10
C ASP A 589 -7.68 -4.34 -13.17
N VAL A 590 -7.16 -4.01 -11.99
CA VAL A 590 -6.87 -4.98 -10.93
C VAL A 590 -8.13 -5.75 -10.55
N ALA A 591 -9.23 -5.06 -10.22
CA ALA A 591 -10.45 -5.70 -9.76
C ALA A 591 -11.02 -6.67 -10.82
N GLN A 592 -11.03 -6.26 -12.09
CA GLN A 592 -11.44 -7.12 -13.19
C GLN A 592 -10.50 -8.33 -13.33
N LYS A 593 -9.18 -8.10 -13.22
CA LYS A 593 -8.18 -9.14 -13.35
C LYS A 593 -8.26 -10.17 -12.23
N VAL A 594 -8.35 -9.73 -10.99
CA VAL A 594 -8.51 -10.58 -9.79
C VAL A 594 -9.80 -11.39 -9.89
N LYS A 595 -10.91 -10.79 -10.35
CA LYS A 595 -12.18 -11.52 -10.54
C LYS A 595 -12.04 -12.68 -11.53
N LYS A 596 -11.40 -12.44 -12.68
CA LYS A 596 -11.14 -13.49 -13.69
C LYS A 596 -10.19 -14.55 -13.16
N LEU A 597 -9.06 -14.12 -12.57
CA LEU A 597 -8.05 -15.03 -12.03
C LEU A 597 -8.63 -15.90 -10.89
N LYS A 598 -9.50 -15.35 -10.04
CA LYS A 598 -10.16 -16.11 -8.97
C LYS A 598 -11.02 -17.26 -9.50
N GLN A 599 -11.70 -17.07 -10.63
CA GLN A 599 -12.49 -18.15 -11.25
C GLN A 599 -11.57 -19.24 -11.83
N GLU A 600 -10.54 -18.85 -12.57
CA GLU A 600 -9.56 -19.78 -13.16
C GLU A 600 -8.82 -20.58 -12.06
N VAL A 601 -8.35 -19.90 -11.01
CA VAL A 601 -7.64 -20.54 -9.89
C VAL A 601 -8.55 -21.51 -9.14
N ARG A 602 -9.82 -21.16 -8.89
CA ARG A 602 -10.79 -22.08 -8.26
C ARG A 602 -11.01 -23.34 -9.08
N GLN A 603 -11.10 -23.23 -10.41
CA GLN A 603 -11.24 -24.39 -11.29
C GLN A 603 -10.00 -25.27 -11.28
N ILE A 604 -8.80 -24.68 -11.26
CA ILE A 604 -7.54 -25.43 -11.20
C ILE A 604 -7.38 -26.16 -9.86
N LEU A 605 -7.69 -25.48 -8.76
CA LEU A 605 -7.56 -26.04 -7.41
C LEU A 605 -8.63 -27.10 -7.10
N ASN A 606 -9.85 -26.91 -7.61
CA ASN A 606 -11.01 -27.76 -7.35
C ASN A 606 -11.63 -28.29 -8.67
N PRO A 607 -10.92 -29.13 -9.45
CA PRO A 607 -11.37 -29.55 -10.78
C PRO A 607 -12.67 -30.36 -10.76
N ASP A 608 -12.90 -31.14 -9.69
CA ASP A 608 -14.09 -31.99 -9.55
C ASP A 608 -15.29 -31.25 -8.92
N SER A 609 -15.13 -29.98 -8.51
CA SER A 609 -16.17 -29.24 -7.78
C SER A 609 -17.50 -29.16 -8.53
N THR A 610 -17.48 -28.92 -9.84
CA THR A 610 -18.71 -28.80 -10.65
C THR A 610 -19.51 -30.11 -10.67
N PHE A 611 -18.81 -31.24 -10.76
CA PHE A 611 -19.41 -32.56 -10.71
C PHE A 611 -19.98 -32.85 -9.30
N ILE A 612 -19.17 -32.62 -8.25
CA ILE A 612 -19.56 -32.88 -6.87
C ILE A 612 -20.78 -32.05 -6.47
N GLU A 613 -20.80 -30.75 -6.77
CA GLU A 613 -21.93 -29.87 -6.44
C GLU A 613 -23.20 -30.25 -7.22
N SER A 614 -23.07 -30.63 -8.49
CA SER A 614 -24.21 -31.12 -9.27
C SER A 614 -24.80 -32.41 -8.68
N CYS A 615 -23.94 -33.36 -8.31
CA CYS A 615 -24.37 -34.60 -7.67
C CYS A 615 -25.01 -34.32 -6.30
N TYR A 616 -24.34 -33.54 -5.45
CA TYR A 616 -24.78 -33.19 -4.09
C TYR A 616 -26.19 -32.58 -4.07
N ASN A 617 -26.48 -31.65 -4.98
CA ASN A 617 -27.79 -31.02 -5.09
C ASN A 617 -28.91 -31.98 -5.53
N GLN A 618 -28.57 -33.09 -6.18
CA GLN A 618 -29.54 -34.07 -6.67
C GLN A 618 -29.71 -35.29 -5.76
N ILE A 619 -28.87 -35.44 -4.71
CA ILE A 619 -28.90 -36.62 -3.80
C ILE A 619 -30.29 -36.82 -3.18
N ALA A 620 -30.98 -35.72 -2.84
CA ALA A 620 -32.33 -35.77 -2.28
C ALA A 620 -33.32 -36.54 -3.16
N SER A 621 -33.18 -36.38 -4.48
CA SER A 621 -34.04 -37.02 -5.48
C SER A 621 -33.50 -38.36 -5.99
N ARG A 622 -32.17 -38.54 -5.96
CA ARG A 622 -31.48 -39.72 -6.50
C ARG A 622 -30.31 -40.10 -5.58
N PRO A 623 -30.52 -41.03 -4.64
CA PRO A 623 -29.50 -41.44 -3.67
C PRO A 623 -28.23 -42.05 -4.29
N GLU A 624 -28.31 -42.58 -5.51
CA GLU A 624 -27.19 -43.17 -6.28
C GLU A 624 -26.05 -42.18 -6.54
N TYR A 625 -26.33 -40.87 -6.54
CA TYR A 625 -25.28 -39.85 -6.71
C TYR A 625 -24.29 -39.81 -5.55
N LEU A 626 -24.64 -40.33 -4.37
CA LEU A 626 -23.68 -40.48 -3.28
C LEU A 626 -22.51 -41.40 -3.69
N ASP A 627 -22.83 -42.53 -4.32
CA ASP A 627 -21.81 -43.48 -4.78
C ASP A 627 -21.00 -42.87 -5.92
N SER A 628 -21.63 -42.10 -6.81
CA SER A 628 -20.93 -41.34 -7.86
C SER A 628 -19.88 -40.37 -7.30
N ILE A 629 -20.21 -39.67 -6.19
CA ILE A 629 -19.26 -38.78 -5.50
C ILE A 629 -18.12 -39.61 -4.89
N PHE A 630 -18.44 -40.71 -4.21
CA PHE A 630 -17.44 -41.56 -3.55
C PHE A 630 -16.51 -42.28 -4.53
N GLU A 631 -17.00 -42.68 -5.70
CA GLU A 631 -16.18 -43.27 -6.76
C GLU A 631 -15.29 -42.22 -7.41
N LYS A 632 -15.83 -41.04 -7.71
CA LYS A 632 -15.07 -39.96 -8.35
C LYS A 632 -13.98 -39.42 -7.42
N VAL A 633 -14.30 -39.22 -6.15
CA VAL A 633 -13.39 -38.69 -5.12
C VAL A 633 -13.45 -39.56 -3.85
N PRO A 634 -12.71 -40.68 -3.82
CA PRO A 634 -12.69 -41.62 -2.69
C PRO A 634 -12.32 -40.99 -1.34
N GLN A 635 -11.61 -39.86 -1.36
CA GLN A 635 -11.22 -39.13 -0.17
C GLN A 635 -12.42 -38.57 0.59
N ILE A 636 -13.51 -38.20 -0.11
CA ILE A 636 -14.75 -37.75 0.54
C ILE A 636 -15.34 -38.89 1.36
N LYS A 637 -15.41 -40.12 0.80
CA LYS A 637 -15.84 -41.32 1.55
C LYS A 637 -14.96 -41.54 2.78
N SER A 638 -13.63 -41.46 2.62
CA SER A 638 -12.70 -41.60 3.74
C SER A 638 -12.91 -40.54 4.82
N SER A 639 -13.20 -39.30 4.45
CA SER A 639 -13.44 -38.18 5.37
C SER A 639 -14.76 -38.35 6.13
N VAL A 640 -15.82 -38.80 5.45
CA VAL A 640 -17.10 -39.19 6.09
C VAL A 640 -16.85 -40.29 7.13
N ILE A 641 -16.21 -41.38 6.72
CA ILE A 641 -15.95 -42.52 7.60
C ILE A 641 -15.09 -42.10 8.80
N HIS A 642 -14.05 -41.29 8.59
CA HIS A 642 -13.21 -40.78 9.67
C HIS A 642 -14.01 -39.88 10.63
N SER A 643 -14.93 -39.06 10.12
CA SER A 643 -15.78 -38.21 10.95
C SER A 643 -16.73 -39.01 11.83
N LEU A 644 -17.26 -40.12 11.31
CA LEU A 644 -18.19 -41.00 12.03
C LEU A 644 -17.47 -41.91 13.03
N SER A 645 -16.35 -42.52 12.63
CA SER A 645 -15.57 -43.45 13.47
C SER A 645 -14.72 -42.77 14.54
N LYS A 646 -14.35 -41.50 14.35
CA LYS A 646 -13.39 -40.79 15.21
C LYS A 646 -12.08 -41.58 15.35
N ASN A 647 -11.81 -42.16 16.53
CA ASN A 647 -10.61 -42.95 16.82
C ASN A 647 -10.89 -44.46 16.98
N ASP A 648 -12.11 -44.91 16.71
CA ASP A 648 -12.49 -46.33 16.81
C ASP A 648 -12.14 -47.07 15.51
N LEU A 649 -11.16 -47.98 15.60
CA LEU A 649 -10.65 -48.71 14.45
C LEU A 649 -11.61 -49.79 13.95
N GLU A 650 -12.37 -50.43 14.85
CA GLU A 650 -13.32 -51.50 14.49
C GLU A 650 -14.53 -50.89 13.79
N LEU A 651 -15.07 -49.81 14.36
CA LEU A 651 -16.15 -49.05 13.74
C LEU A 651 -15.74 -48.49 12.37
N ARG A 652 -14.50 -48.02 12.24
CA ARG A 652 -13.96 -47.56 10.96
C ARG A 652 -13.97 -48.65 9.89
N ASN A 653 -13.50 -49.85 10.22
CA ASN A 653 -13.47 -50.97 9.27
C ASN A 653 -14.89 -51.37 8.85
N LEU A 654 -15.82 -51.46 9.80
CA LEU A 654 -17.23 -51.78 9.53
C LEU A 654 -17.87 -50.76 8.57
N LEU A 655 -17.60 -49.46 8.77
CA LEU A 655 -18.07 -48.38 7.89
C LEU A 655 -17.46 -48.42 6.48
N TYR A 656 -16.29 -49.04 6.29
CA TYR A 656 -15.69 -49.22 4.96
C TYR A 656 -16.35 -50.37 4.18
N GLU A 657 -16.68 -51.45 4.88
CA GLU A 657 -17.18 -52.71 4.30
C GLU A 657 -18.70 -52.68 4.05
N ASP A 658 -19.48 -52.12 4.98
CA ASP A 658 -20.94 -52.12 4.90
C ASP A 658 -21.50 -50.74 4.51
N ARG A 659 -21.98 -50.65 3.25
CA ARG A 659 -22.63 -49.45 2.71
C ARG A 659 -23.93 -49.10 3.42
N ALA A 660 -24.76 -50.08 3.75
CA ALA A 660 -26.05 -49.83 4.40
C ALA A 660 -25.83 -49.29 5.82
N PHE A 661 -24.83 -49.85 6.52
CA PHE A 661 -24.41 -49.37 7.83
C PHE A 661 -23.84 -47.94 7.77
N LEU A 662 -22.99 -47.63 6.78
CA LEU A 662 -22.49 -46.27 6.55
C LEU A 662 -23.62 -45.24 6.38
N ILE A 663 -24.60 -45.55 5.53
CA ILE A 663 -25.75 -44.65 5.30
C ILE A 663 -26.58 -44.48 6.57
N LYS A 664 -26.80 -45.56 7.32
CA LYS A 664 -27.50 -45.52 8.60
C LYS A 664 -26.81 -44.57 9.58
N GLU A 665 -25.50 -44.70 9.76
CA GLU A 665 -24.70 -43.84 10.65
C GLU A 665 -24.67 -42.38 10.17
N MET A 666 -24.57 -42.15 8.86
CA MET A 666 -24.71 -40.81 8.29
C MET A 666 -26.08 -40.19 8.61
N ASN A 667 -27.16 -40.95 8.51
CA ASN A 667 -28.50 -40.47 8.85
C ASN A 667 -28.62 -40.14 10.34
N THR A 668 -28.08 -40.97 11.23
CA THR A 668 -28.04 -40.73 12.68
C THR A 668 -27.28 -39.44 13.02
N ALA A 669 -26.17 -39.17 12.35
CA ALA A 669 -25.32 -38.00 12.58
C ALA A 669 -25.75 -36.74 11.80
N GLY A 670 -26.77 -36.83 10.94
CA GLY A 670 -27.18 -35.79 10.01
C GLY A 670 -26.49 -35.93 8.65
N PHE A 671 -27.17 -36.57 7.71
CA PHE A 671 -26.61 -36.97 6.41
C PHE A 671 -25.96 -35.82 5.64
N TYR A 672 -26.71 -34.73 5.41
CA TYR A 672 -26.23 -33.58 4.64
C TYR A 672 -25.09 -32.82 5.34
N PRO A 673 -25.19 -32.47 6.64
CA PRO A 673 -24.07 -31.87 7.37
C PRO A 673 -22.77 -32.68 7.30
N VAL A 674 -22.86 -34.00 7.51
CA VAL A 674 -21.68 -34.89 7.47
C VAL A 674 -21.07 -34.92 6.08
N LEU A 675 -21.89 -35.09 5.04
CA LEU A 675 -21.42 -35.13 3.66
C LEU A 675 -20.85 -33.78 3.21
N ARG A 676 -21.53 -32.67 3.52
CA ARG A 676 -21.08 -31.33 3.17
C ARG A 676 -19.73 -31.01 3.79
N ASN A 677 -19.54 -31.31 5.07
CA ASN A 677 -18.27 -31.13 5.76
C ASN A 677 -17.15 -31.97 5.12
N ALA A 678 -17.45 -33.21 4.71
CA ALA A 678 -16.49 -34.05 3.99
C ALA A 678 -16.13 -33.49 2.60
N ILE A 679 -17.09 -32.94 1.87
CA ILE A 679 -16.87 -32.27 0.57
C ILE A 679 -16.01 -31.01 0.78
N ASP A 680 -16.38 -30.15 1.73
CA ASP A 680 -15.68 -28.89 1.99
C ASP A 680 -14.23 -29.08 2.41
N LYS A 681 -13.90 -30.21 3.05
CA LYS A 681 -12.51 -30.62 3.38
C LYS A 681 -11.65 -30.94 2.15
N GLU A 682 -12.25 -31.33 1.03
CA GLU A 682 -11.50 -31.59 -0.21
C GLU A 682 -11.27 -30.34 -1.05
N TYR A 683 -11.99 -29.26 -0.77
CA TYR A 683 -11.81 -28.00 -1.48
C TYR A 683 -10.68 -27.16 -0.90
N PHE A 684 -10.00 -26.47 -1.81
CA PHE A 684 -9.19 -25.31 -1.51
C PHE A 684 -10.06 -24.06 -1.56
N ASP A 685 -9.91 -23.16 -0.59
CA ASP A 685 -10.33 -21.78 -0.76
C ASP A 685 -9.15 -20.90 -1.14
N VAL A 686 -9.45 -19.82 -1.86
CA VAL A 686 -8.45 -18.88 -2.35
C VAL A 686 -8.85 -17.45 -2.02
N THR A 687 -7.93 -16.76 -1.37
CA THR A 687 -8.05 -15.35 -1.01
C THR A 687 -6.93 -14.58 -1.69
N PHE A 688 -7.28 -13.53 -2.42
CA PHE A 688 -6.34 -12.59 -3.02
C PHE A 688 -6.22 -11.37 -2.11
N THR A 689 -4.99 -10.89 -1.95
CA THR A 689 -4.67 -9.74 -1.10
C THR A 689 -3.30 -9.17 -1.49
N GLY A 690 -2.78 -8.29 -0.66
CA GLY A 690 -1.54 -7.57 -0.88
C GLY A 690 -1.77 -6.15 -1.39
N THR A 691 -0.72 -5.35 -1.43
CA THR A 691 -0.83 -3.91 -1.73
C THR A 691 -1.46 -3.60 -3.09
N SER A 692 -1.36 -4.52 -4.06
CA SER A 692 -1.96 -4.35 -5.37
C SER A 692 -3.47 -4.63 -5.46
N VAL A 693 -4.09 -5.26 -4.45
CA VAL A 693 -5.47 -5.80 -4.46
C VAL A 693 -6.34 -5.11 -3.43
#